data_AF-A0AAV3JQ49-F1
#
_entry.id   AF-A0AAV3JQ49-F1
#
_cell.length_a   1.000
_cell.length_b   1.000
_cell.length_c   1.000
_cell.angle_alpha   90.00
_cell.angle_beta   90.00
_cell.angle_gamma   90.00
#
_symmetry.space_group_name_H-M   'P 1'
#
loop_
_entity.id
_entity.type
_entity.pdbx_description
1 polymer ?
#
loop_
_entity_poly.entity_id
_entity_poly.type
_entity_poly.pdbx_seq_one_letter_code
_entity_poly.pdbx_strand_id
1 'polypeptide(L)'
;MKKHILSLALGSLLVSTLSAEDDGFYMSAGYQIGEAAQVVKNTKGVQQLSDNYENLSKLLTRYSTLNSLIKLSADPSAINAARENLGASAKNLIGDKANSPAYQAVLLAINAAVGFWNILGYVTQCGGNAGGTSSISSTTIFNNEPGYRSTSITCSLNGHTPGYYGPMSIENFKKLNEAYQILQTALKKGLPVLKENNGTISVNYTYTCSGEGNDNCSKQATGVDIQNGGSKIETKTIDGKQVTTTISSKVVDSRESGNTRHVSYTEITNALSNVPDSAQFLLAQASTLINTINTACPYFHASNSSEASAPKFATTTGKICGAFSKEISAIQKMITDAQELVNQTNTINANEQTTPVGGSNGKPFNPFTDASFAQSMLANASAQAKILNLSEQVGQTINPERLTGNFQHFVKDFLATCNNPSTAGTGSTQGSAPGTVTTQTFASGCAYVEQTITNLSNSIAHFGTQEQQIQQAENIADTLVHFKSRYSELGNTYNSITTALSKVPNAQSLQSVVSKKNNPYSPQGIETNYYLNPNSYNQIQTINQELGRNPFRKMGIVSSQTNNGAMNGIGIQVGYKQFFGQKRRWGARYYGFFDYNHAFIKSSFFNSASDVWTYGFGADALYNFINDKATNFLGKNNKLSVGLFGGIALAGTSWLNS
;
A
#
# COMPACT_ATOMS: atom_id res chain seq x y z
N MET A 1 13.44 20.01 -42.23
CA MET A 1 12.73 18.82 -42.75
C MET A 1 13.29 18.50 -44.12
N LYS A 2 13.93 17.34 -44.33
CA LYS A 2 14.26 16.85 -45.67
C LYS A 2 13.13 15.92 -46.12
N LYS A 3 12.39 16.30 -47.15
CA LYS A 3 11.28 15.54 -47.73
C LYS A 3 11.82 14.77 -48.95
N HIS A 4 11.59 13.47 -49.01
CA HIS A 4 11.83 12.66 -50.21
C HIS A 4 10.49 12.04 -50.61
N ILE A 5 10.08 12.24 -51.87
CA ILE A 5 8.88 11.65 -52.47
C ILE A 5 9.36 10.76 -53.61
N LEU A 6 8.90 9.51 -53.65
CA LEU A 6 9.17 8.56 -54.73
C LEU A 6 7.84 8.34 -55.48
N SER A 7 7.73 8.78 -56.73
CA SER A 7 6.53 8.63 -57.55
C SER A 7 6.69 7.44 -58.50
N LEU A 8 5.83 6.42 -58.40
CA LEU A 8 5.66 5.38 -59.43
C LEU A 8 4.32 5.63 -60.13
N ALA A 9 4.33 5.92 -61.43
CA ALA A 9 3.13 6.05 -62.24
C ALA A 9 2.82 4.72 -62.94
N LEU A 10 1.67 4.11 -62.65
CA LEU A 10 1.15 2.93 -63.36
C LEU A 10 -0.11 3.29 -64.14
N GLY A 11 -0.07 3.09 -65.46
CA GLY A 11 -1.22 2.87 -66.35
C GLY A 11 -2.06 4.10 -66.71
N SER A 12 -1.77 4.73 -67.84
CA SER A 12 -2.68 5.70 -68.48
C SER A 12 -3.62 5.00 -69.47
N LEU A 13 -4.93 5.16 -69.29
CA LEU A 13 -5.94 4.81 -70.31
C LEU A 13 -6.16 6.06 -71.18
N LEU A 14 -5.54 6.09 -72.36
CA LEU A 14 -5.68 7.19 -73.31
C LEU A 14 -6.70 6.82 -74.38
N VAL A 15 -7.84 7.52 -74.39
CA VAL A 15 -8.81 7.46 -75.50
C VAL A 15 -8.52 8.64 -76.42
N SER A 16 -8.05 8.38 -77.64
CA SER A 16 -7.90 9.41 -78.66
C SER A 16 -8.73 9.06 -79.89
N THR A 17 -9.71 9.90 -80.21
CA THR A 17 -10.49 9.86 -81.45
C THR A 17 -9.90 10.85 -82.44
N LEU A 18 -8.88 10.43 -83.19
CA LEU A 18 -8.36 11.14 -84.37
C LEU A 18 -7.81 10.10 -85.36
N SER A 19 -8.22 10.22 -86.62
CA SER A 19 -7.92 9.29 -87.74
C SER A 19 -6.48 8.79 -87.72
N ALA A 20 -6.30 7.49 -87.47
CA ALA A 20 -5.02 6.88 -87.14
C ALA A 20 -4.16 6.46 -88.35
N GLU A 21 -4.44 6.98 -89.56
CA GLU A 21 -3.88 6.42 -90.80
C GLU A 21 -3.00 7.36 -91.63
N ASP A 22 -2.86 8.64 -91.23
CA ASP A 22 -2.03 9.62 -91.93
C ASP A 22 -0.95 10.21 -91.02
N ASP A 23 0.18 10.60 -91.64
CA ASP A 23 1.19 11.43 -91.00
C ASP A 23 0.52 12.73 -90.53
N GLY A 24 0.72 13.09 -89.27
CA GLY A 24 0.00 14.23 -88.75
C GLY A 24 0.22 14.53 -87.28
N PHE A 25 -0.19 15.74 -86.94
CA PHE A 25 -0.27 16.18 -85.56
C PHE A 25 -1.40 15.47 -84.86
N TYR A 26 -1.15 15.09 -83.61
CA TYR A 26 -2.15 14.55 -82.73
C TYR A 26 -2.08 15.24 -81.38
N MET A 27 -3.21 15.26 -80.70
CA MET A 27 -3.34 15.66 -79.31
C MET A 27 -4.13 14.59 -78.60
N SER A 28 -3.76 14.28 -77.36
CA SER A 28 -4.59 13.48 -76.48
C SER A 28 -4.58 14.06 -75.08
N ALA A 29 -5.74 13.99 -74.43
CA ALA A 29 -5.89 14.27 -73.02
C ALA A 29 -6.22 12.96 -72.29
N GLY A 30 -5.71 12.82 -71.08
CA GLY A 30 -5.94 11.64 -70.24
C GLY A 30 -6.14 12.04 -68.80
N TYR A 31 -6.78 11.16 -68.04
CA TYR A 31 -6.90 11.27 -66.59
C TYR A 31 -5.96 10.26 -65.94
N GLN A 32 -5.18 10.70 -64.95
CA GLN A 32 -4.22 9.89 -64.24
C GLN A 32 -4.68 9.68 -62.79
N ILE A 33 -4.56 8.44 -62.31
CA ILE A 33 -4.81 8.06 -60.92
C ILE A 33 -3.50 7.47 -60.37
N GLY A 34 -3.07 7.94 -59.21
CA GLY A 34 -1.87 7.46 -58.52
C GLY A 34 -2.01 7.54 -57.00
N GLU A 35 -0.95 7.22 -56.29
CA GLU A 35 -0.89 7.31 -54.82
C GLU A 35 0.34 8.14 -54.41
N ALA A 36 0.14 9.07 -53.47
CA ALA A 36 1.21 9.88 -52.87
C ALA A 36 1.35 9.52 -51.39
N ALA A 37 2.59 9.24 -50.94
CA ALA A 37 2.87 8.89 -49.54
C ALA A 37 3.70 9.98 -48.85
N GLN A 38 3.28 10.41 -47.65
CA GLN A 38 3.99 11.36 -46.80
C GLN A 38 4.41 10.73 -45.47
N VAL A 39 5.70 10.81 -45.14
CA VAL A 39 6.24 10.36 -43.86
C VAL A 39 6.51 11.56 -42.95
N VAL A 40 5.87 11.61 -41.78
CA VAL A 40 6.12 12.65 -40.75
C VAL A 40 7.00 12.06 -39.64
N LYS A 41 8.18 12.67 -39.41
CA LYS A 41 9.09 12.29 -38.32
C LYS A 41 8.91 13.21 -37.12
N ASN A 42 8.62 12.66 -35.94
CA ASN A 42 8.54 13.39 -34.67
C ASN A 42 9.91 13.41 -33.96
N THR A 43 10.37 14.60 -33.54
CA THR A 43 11.72 14.82 -33.01
C THR A 43 11.89 14.53 -31.52
N LYS A 44 10.83 14.18 -30.76
CA LYS A 44 10.86 13.94 -29.30
C LYS A 44 11.42 15.08 -28.43
N GLY A 45 11.68 16.27 -28.99
CA GLY A 45 12.39 17.36 -28.31
C GLY A 45 11.68 17.90 -27.06
N VAL A 46 10.34 18.05 -27.11
CA VAL A 46 9.55 18.53 -25.96
C VAL A 46 9.54 17.51 -24.81
N GLN A 47 9.48 16.22 -25.15
CA GLN A 47 9.55 15.14 -24.17
C GLN A 47 10.92 15.09 -23.49
N GLN A 48 12.00 15.11 -24.28
CA GLN A 48 13.37 15.15 -23.74
C GLN A 48 13.62 16.38 -22.86
N LEU A 49 13.09 17.55 -23.24
CA LEU A 49 13.19 18.76 -22.44
C LEU A 49 12.44 18.62 -21.12
N SER A 50 11.20 18.11 -21.15
CA SER A 50 10.41 17.83 -19.94
C SER A 50 11.12 16.85 -19.02
N ASP A 51 11.66 15.75 -19.55
CA ASP A 51 12.35 14.73 -18.76
C ASP A 51 13.66 15.28 -18.14
N ASN A 52 14.36 16.16 -18.87
CA ASN A 52 15.54 16.86 -18.35
C ASN A 52 15.19 17.81 -17.19
N TYR A 53 14.10 18.58 -17.31
CA TYR A 53 13.62 19.46 -16.23
C TYR A 53 13.09 18.66 -15.02
N GLU A 54 12.42 17.53 -15.26
CA GLU A 54 11.95 16.65 -14.18
C GLU A 54 13.13 16.05 -13.41
N ASN A 55 14.14 15.56 -14.13
CA ASN A 55 15.38 15.05 -13.51
C ASN A 55 16.13 16.15 -12.74
N LEU A 56 16.29 17.33 -13.35
CA LEU A 56 16.93 18.48 -12.69
C LEU A 56 16.17 18.89 -11.42
N SER A 57 14.84 18.92 -11.48
CA SER A 57 13.98 19.20 -10.32
C SER A 57 14.23 18.19 -9.19
N LYS A 58 14.21 16.88 -9.49
CA LYS A 58 14.48 15.82 -8.50
C LYS A 58 15.87 15.97 -7.87
N LEU A 59 16.89 16.27 -8.67
CA LEU A 59 18.26 16.48 -8.18
C LEU A 59 18.36 17.73 -7.29
N LEU A 60 17.74 18.84 -7.67
CA LEU A 60 17.74 20.07 -6.89
C LEU A 60 17.01 19.91 -5.55
N THR A 61 15.88 19.21 -5.54
CA THR A 61 15.16 18.88 -4.29
C THR A 61 16.05 18.03 -3.39
N ARG A 62 16.66 16.95 -3.90
CA ARG A 62 17.61 16.11 -3.13
C ARG A 62 18.78 16.93 -2.59
N TYR A 63 19.37 17.80 -3.41
CA TYR A 63 20.47 18.68 -3.02
C TYR A 63 20.04 19.66 -1.93
N SER A 64 18.86 20.28 -2.05
CA SER A 64 18.33 21.20 -1.05
C SER A 64 18.16 20.50 0.31
N THR A 65 17.53 19.33 0.31
CA THR A 65 17.32 18.52 1.52
C THR A 65 18.65 18.11 2.14
N LEU A 66 19.57 17.54 1.35
CA LEU A 66 20.86 17.08 1.85
C LEU A 66 21.74 18.24 2.35
N ASN A 67 21.73 19.39 1.68
CA ASN A 67 22.44 20.59 2.13
C ASN A 67 21.87 21.10 3.46
N SER A 68 20.53 21.10 3.60
CA SER A 68 19.89 21.47 4.86
C SER A 68 20.25 20.51 5.99
N LEU A 69 20.23 19.20 5.73
CA LEU A 69 20.61 18.18 6.72
C LEU A 69 22.06 18.32 7.16
N ILE A 70 23.01 18.53 6.23
CA ILE A 70 24.42 18.77 6.57
C ILE A 70 24.58 20.01 7.46
N LYS A 71 23.85 21.09 7.18
CA LYS A 71 23.87 22.31 8.01
C LYS A 71 23.32 22.05 9.42
N LEU A 72 22.17 21.39 9.52
CA LEU A 72 21.55 21.04 10.81
C LEU A 72 22.45 20.10 11.62
N SER A 73 23.04 19.10 10.98
CA SER A 73 24.00 18.16 11.58
C SER A 73 25.34 18.80 11.93
N ALA A 74 25.63 20.03 11.49
CA ALA A 74 26.82 20.77 11.90
C ALA A 74 26.51 21.83 12.97
N ASP A 75 25.24 21.99 13.37
CA ASP A 75 24.80 23.00 14.33
C ASP A 75 24.35 22.33 15.64
N PRO A 76 25.15 22.42 16.72
CA PRO A 76 24.79 21.87 18.03
C PRO A 76 23.45 22.37 18.56
N SER A 77 23.04 23.60 18.26
CA SER A 77 21.76 24.13 18.74
C SER A 77 20.58 23.40 18.10
N ALA A 78 20.65 23.16 16.79
CA ALA A 78 19.65 22.39 16.06
C ALA A 78 19.63 20.91 16.48
N ILE A 79 20.81 20.31 16.71
CA ILE A 79 20.92 18.93 17.19
C ILE A 79 20.31 18.80 18.59
N ASN A 80 20.62 19.72 19.51
CA ASN A 80 20.05 19.70 20.86
C ASN A 80 18.53 19.91 20.84
N ALA A 81 18.01 20.81 20.00
CA ALA A 81 16.56 20.97 19.84
C ALA A 81 15.90 19.68 19.31
N ALA A 82 16.52 18.98 18.35
CA ALA A 82 16.03 17.69 17.86
C ALA A 82 16.07 16.60 18.95
N ARG A 83 17.13 16.57 19.79
CA ARG A 83 17.26 15.65 20.93
C ARG A 83 16.20 15.92 22.01
N GLU A 84 15.93 17.19 22.32
CA GLU A 84 14.90 17.60 23.27
C GLU A 84 13.50 17.18 22.79
N ASN A 85 13.18 17.47 21.52
CA ASN A 85 11.94 17.01 20.90
C ASN A 85 11.81 15.48 20.94
N LEU A 86 12.91 14.76 20.66
CA LEU A 86 12.93 13.30 20.72
C LEU A 86 12.73 12.76 22.15
N GLY A 87 13.24 13.45 23.16
CA GLY A 87 12.96 13.14 24.57
C GLY A 87 11.50 13.39 24.97
N ALA A 88 10.92 14.49 24.48
CA ALA A 88 9.51 14.81 24.71
C ALA A 88 8.57 13.80 24.02
N SER A 89 8.85 13.44 22.77
CA SER A 89 8.07 12.43 22.04
C SER A 89 8.21 11.04 22.67
N ALA A 90 9.39 10.67 23.16
CA ALA A 90 9.57 9.44 23.94
C ALA A 90 8.65 9.43 25.15
N LYS A 91 8.66 10.50 25.96
CA LYS A 91 7.79 10.63 27.13
C LYS A 91 6.30 10.48 26.76
N ASN A 92 5.87 11.07 25.65
CA ASN A 92 4.48 10.94 25.21
C ASN A 92 4.16 9.49 24.76
N LEU A 93 5.09 8.79 24.10
CA LEU A 93 4.88 7.41 23.68
C LEU A 93 4.83 6.43 24.86
N ILE A 94 5.80 6.50 25.78
CA ILE A 94 5.97 5.46 26.81
C ILE A 94 5.45 5.88 28.19
N GLY A 95 5.23 7.19 28.40
CA GLY A 95 4.86 7.78 29.69
C GLY A 95 3.41 8.28 29.79
N ASP A 96 2.68 8.38 28.67
CA ASP A 96 1.27 8.79 28.65
C ASP A 96 0.33 7.62 28.33
N LYS A 97 -0.98 7.82 28.60
CA LYS A 97 -2.05 6.87 28.29
C LYS A 97 -2.89 7.32 27.10
N ALA A 98 -3.75 8.33 27.30
CA ALA A 98 -4.73 8.76 26.31
C ALA A 98 -4.10 9.24 25.00
N ASN A 99 -3.03 10.04 25.11
CA ASN A 99 -2.36 10.65 23.97
C ASN A 99 -1.24 9.79 23.38
N SER A 100 -1.02 8.57 23.90
CA SER A 100 0.01 7.66 23.41
C SER A 100 -0.56 6.69 22.39
N PRO A 101 -0.16 6.75 21.11
CA PRO A 101 -0.47 5.70 20.13
C PRO A 101 0.00 4.31 20.59
N ALA A 102 1.12 4.25 21.30
CA ALA A 102 1.71 3.02 21.82
C ALA A 102 0.79 2.36 22.87
N TYR A 103 0.32 3.15 23.84
CA TYR A 103 -0.62 2.69 24.86
C TYR A 103 -1.95 2.24 24.25
N GLN A 104 -2.53 3.05 23.35
CA GLN A 104 -3.81 2.71 22.72
C GLN A 104 -3.71 1.42 21.89
N ALA A 105 -2.59 1.18 21.20
CA ALA A 105 -2.37 -0.05 20.45
C ALA A 105 -2.27 -1.30 21.35
N VAL A 106 -1.50 -1.21 22.45
CA VAL A 106 -1.41 -2.30 23.44
C VAL A 106 -2.79 -2.61 24.04
N LEU A 107 -3.52 -1.57 24.45
CA LEU A 107 -4.86 -1.69 25.00
C LEU A 107 -5.82 -2.33 23.99
N LEU A 108 -5.74 -1.93 22.72
CA LEU A 108 -6.59 -2.47 21.65
C LEU A 108 -6.34 -3.97 21.41
N ALA A 109 -5.08 -4.40 21.38
CA ALA A 109 -4.73 -5.81 21.20
C ALA A 109 -5.27 -6.68 22.36
N ILE A 110 -5.15 -6.20 23.60
CA ILE A 110 -5.69 -6.88 24.79
C ILE A 110 -7.22 -6.92 24.75
N ASN A 111 -7.85 -5.78 24.48
CA ASN A 111 -9.32 -5.67 24.39
C ASN A 111 -9.90 -6.56 23.29
N ALA A 112 -9.22 -6.69 22.15
CA ALA A 112 -9.67 -7.57 21.07
C ALA A 112 -9.65 -9.05 21.48
N ALA A 113 -8.60 -9.50 22.20
CA ALA A 113 -8.51 -10.88 22.69
C ALA A 113 -9.57 -11.20 23.75
N VAL A 114 -9.76 -10.29 24.71
CA VAL A 114 -10.80 -10.40 25.75
C VAL A 114 -12.20 -10.39 25.12
N GLY A 115 -12.45 -9.44 24.21
CA GLY A 115 -13.73 -9.31 23.52
C GLY A 115 -14.06 -10.52 22.67
N PHE A 116 -13.06 -11.13 22.02
CA PHE A 116 -13.25 -12.37 21.27
C PHE A 116 -13.77 -13.52 22.15
N TRP A 117 -13.23 -13.67 23.36
CA TRP A 117 -13.73 -14.66 24.31
C TRP A 117 -15.13 -14.31 24.85
N ASN A 118 -15.42 -13.03 25.10
CA ASN A 118 -16.76 -12.60 25.53
C ASN A 118 -17.86 -12.96 24.51
N ILE A 119 -17.53 -12.92 23.22
CA ILE A 119 -18.46 -13.30 22.15
C ILE A 119 -18.68 -14.82 22.11
N LEU A 120 -17.61 -15.61 22.22
CA LEU A 120 -17.63 -17.05 21.88
C LEU A 120 -17.65 -18.00 23.08
N GLY A 121 -17.38 -17.50 24.29
CA GLY A 121 -17.31 -18.32 25.50
C GLY A 121 -18.60 -19.12 25.73
N TYR A 122 -19.76 -18.50 25.55
CA TYR A 122 -21.05 -19.14 25.80
C TYR A 122 -21.43 -20.27 24.84
N VAL A 123 -20.87 -20.28 23.61
CA VAL A 123 -21.17 -21.30 22.58
C VAL A 123 -20.12 -22.41 22.53
N THR A 124 -18.96 -22.15 23.12
CA THR A 124 -17.82 -23.06 23.15
C THR A 124 -18.12 -24.21 24.09
N GLN A 125 -18.08 -25.45 23.58
CA GLN A 125 -18.30 -26.62 24.42
C GLN A 125 -17.04 -26.98 25.20
N CYS A 126 -17.24 -27.36 26.46
CA CYS A 126 -16.18 -27.82 27.36
C CYS A 126 -16.72 -28.90 28.31
N GLY A 127 -15.84 -29.77 28.79
CA GLY A 127 -16.23 -30.92 29.60
C GLY A 127 -15.09 -31.91 29.82
N GLY A 128 -15.42 -33.07 30.39
CA GLY A 128 -14.46 -34.10 30.73
C GLY A 128 -13.89 -34.00 32.15
N ASN A 129 -12.93 -34.86 32.41
CA ASN A 129 -12.24 -35.02 33.68
C ASN A 129 -10.76 -34.59 33.58
N ALA A 130 -10.06 -34.64 34.70
CA ALA A 130 -8.63 -34.38 34.78
C ALA A 130 -7.86 -35.28 33.78
N GLY A 131 -6.75 -34.73 33.27
CA GLY A 131 -5.97 -35.39 32.22
C GLY A 131 -6.62 -35.39 30.83
N GLY A 132 -7.70 -34.63 30.62
CA GLY A 132 -8.36 -34.51 29.31
C GLY A 132 -9.14 -35.76 28.91
N THR A 133 -9.70 -36.47 29.88
CA THR A 133 -10.47 -37.70 29.66
C THR A 133 -11.97 -37.42 29.53
N SER A 134 -12.71 -38.31 28.87
CA SER A 134 -14.18 -38.23 28.84
C SER A 134 -14.77 -38.46 30.23
N SER A 135 -15.87 -37.78 30.53
CA SER A 135 -16.62 -37.94 31.78
C SER A 135 -18.00 -38.57 31.55
N ILE A 136 -18.57 -39.19 32.60
CA ILE A 136 -19.94 -39.74 32.58
C ILE A 136 -20.94 -38.68 33.03
N SER A 137 -20.66 -37.99 34.14
CA SER A 137 -21.58 -37.05 34.78
C SER A 137 -20.88 -35.86 35.44
N SER A 138 -19.76 -35.40 34.89
CA SER A 138 -18.99 -34.29 35.44
C SER A 138 -19.55 -32.94 35.01
N THR A 139 -19.77 -32.06 35.99
CA THR A 139 -20.12 -30.65 35.75
C THR A 139 -19.14 -29.76 36.48
N THR A 140 -18.37 -28.99 35.71
CA THR A 140 -17.38 -28.03 36.22
C THR A 140 -17.78 -26.61 35.79
N ILE A 141 -17.97 -25.70 36.74
CA ILE A 141 -18.48 -24.35 36.50
C ILE A 141 -17.40 -23.33 36.87
N PHE A 142 -17.05 -22.45 35.93
CA PHE A 142 -16.10 -21.36 36.14
C PHE A 142 -16.85 -20.06 36.34
N ASN A 143 -16.58 -19.34 37.44
CA ASN A 143 -17.27 -18.10 37.77
C ASN A 143 -16.56 -16.88 37.17
N ASN A 144 -17.30 -15.78 37.04
CA ASN A 144 -16.87 -14.55 36.37
C ASN A 144 -16.46 -14.79 34.90
N GLU A 145 -17.24 -15.60 34.19
CA GLU A 145 -17.06 -15.97 32.79
C GLU A 145 -18.33 -15.64 31.98
N PRO A 146 -18.23 -15.26 30.69
CA PRO A 146 -19.36 -14.76 29.89
C PRO A 146 -20.23 -15.91 29.37
N GLY A 147 -20.98 -16.54 30.29
CA GLY A 147 -21.88 -17.64 30.00
C GLY A 147 -23.24 -17.19 29.43
N TYR A 148 -23.97 -18.13 28.84
CA TYR A 148 -25.31 -17.85 28.31
C TYR A 148 -26.25 -17.44 29.43
N ARG A 149 -26.68 -16.16 29.46
CA ARG A 149 -27.54 -15.58 30.51
C ARG A 149 -26.98 -15.78 31.93
N SER A 150 -25.66 -15.86 32.07
CA SER A 150 -24.98 -16.25 33.30
C SER A 150 -23.65 -15.51 33.43
N THR A 151 -23.19 -15.30 34.66
CA THR A 151 -21.82 -14.83 34.95
C THR A 151 -20.85 -15.98 35.16
N SER A 152 -21.22 -17.19 34.72
CA SER A 152 -20.41 -18.39 34.82
C SER A 152 -20.57 -19.24 33.56
N ILE A 153 -19.48 -19.85 33.08
CA ILE A 153 -19.51 -20.87 32.02
C ILE A 153 -19.55 -22.26 32.67
N THR A 154 -20.44 -23.11 32.15
CA THR A 154 -20.66 -24.47 32.65
C THR A 154 -20.10 -25.49 31.66
N CYS A 155 -19.04 -26.18 32.05
CA CYS A 155 -18.46 -27.29 31.31
C CYS A 155 -19.11 -28.60 31.75
N SER A 156 -20.03 -29.12 30.94
CA SER A 156 -20.87 -30.27 31.25
C SER A 156 -21.07 -31.24 30.07
N LEU A 157 -20.25 -31.12 29.02
CA LEU A 157 -20.33 -32.04 27.88
C LEU A 157 -19.72 -33.39 28.25
N ASN A 158 -20.58 -34.35 28.61
CA ASN A 158 -20.24 -35.72 28.99
C ASN A 158 -20.30 -36.68 27.79
N GLY A 159 -19.65 -37.84 27.90
CA GLY A 159 -19.66 -38.89 26.86
C GLY A 159 -18.80 -38.58 25.61
N HIS A 160 -18.05 -37.49 25.63
CA HIS A 160 -17.17 -37.06 24.54
C HIS A 160 -15.76 -36.80 25.07
N THR A 161 -14.75 -37.36 24.39
CA THR A 161 -13.35 -37.11 24.72
C THR A 161 -12.96 -35.67 24.37
N PRO A 162 -12.41 -34.89 25.32
CA PRO A 162 -11.89 -33.56 25.03
C PRO A 162 -10.80 -33.53 23.96
N GLY A 163 -10.79 -32.50 23.12
CA GLY A 163 -9.78 -32.35 22.08
C GLY A 163 -10.26 -31.54 20.86
N TYR A 164 -9.49 -31.66 19.77
CA TYR A 164 -9.76 -30.95 18.52
C TYR A 164 -11.16 -31.26 18.00
N TYR A 165 -11.96 -30.22 17.76
CA TYR A 165 -13.35 -30.32 17.32
C TYR A 165 -14.26 -31.12 18.28
N GLY A 166 -13.84 -31.31 19.54
CA GLY A 166 -14.63 -31.85 20.64
C GLY A 166 -14.77 -30.80 21.77
N PRO A 167 -15.15 -31.20 22.99
CA PRO A 167 -15.14 -30.28 24.12
C PRO A 167 -13.71 -29.80 24.41
N MET A 168 -13.57 -28.53 24.79
CA MET A 168 -12.34 -28.06 25.43
C MET A 168 -12.14 -28.83 26.75
N SER A 169 -10.94 -29.35 26.96
CA SER A 169 -10.59 -30.00 28.22
C SER A 169 -10.63 -28.99 29.38
N ILE A 170 -10.94 -29.47 30.58
CA ILE A 170 -10.93 -28.62 31.78
C ILE A 170 -9.54 -28.05 32.06
N GLU A 171 -8.45 -28.73 31.67
CA GLU A 171 -7.09 -28.20 31.78
C GLU A 171 -6.89 -26.96 30.88
N ASN A 172 -7.31 -27.04 29.61
CA ASN A 172 -7.24 -25.89 28.71
C ASN A 172 -8.16 -24.77 29.18
N PHE A 173 -9.35 -25.10 29.70
CA PHE A 173 -10.26 -24.10 30.26
C PHE A 173 -9.67 -23.41 31.49
N LYS A 174 -8.98 -24.12 32.39
CA LYS A 174 -8.27 -23.51 33.54
C LYS A 174 -7.20 -22.52 33.08
N LYS A 175 -6.39 -22.88 32.08
CA LYS A 175 -5.38 -21.98 31.48
C LYS A 175 -6.01 -20.74 30.86
N LEU A 176 -7.10 -20.93 30.11
CA LEU A 176 -7.87 -19.86 29.49
C LEU A 176 -8.45 -18.91 30.55
N ASN A 177 -9.17 -19.46 31.52
CA ASN A 177 -9.83 -18.71 32.58
C ASN A 177 -8.81 -17.91 33.39
N GLU A 178 -7.68 -18.50 33.82
CA GLU A 178 -6.67 -17.73 34.56
C GLU A 178 -6.18 -16.50 33.79
N ALA A 179 -5.84 -16.67 32.50
CA ALA A 179 -5.42 -15.56 31.65
C ALA A 179 -6.54 -14.51 31.51
N TYR A 180 -7.78 -14.95 31.28
CA TYR A 180 -8.95 -14.07 31.18
C TYR A 180 -9.21 -13.29 32.47
N GLN A 181 -9.15 -13.92 33.64
CA GLN A 181 -9.35 -13.27 34.95
C GLN A 181 -8.26 -12.24 35.25
N ILE A 182 -7.00 -12.54 34.90
CA ILE A 182 -5.88 -11.59 35.03
C ILE A 182 -6.13 -10.36 34.15
N LEU A 183 -6.48 -10.57 32.86
CA LEU A 183 -6.74 -9.49 31.92
C LEU A 183 -7.93 -8.62 32.34
N GLN A 184 -9.05 -9.23 32.73
CA GLN A 184 -10.24 -8.50 33.19
C GLN A 184 -9.94 -7.68 34.44
N THR A 185 -9.18 -8.23 35.39
CA THR A 185 -8.78 -7.51 36.60
C THR A 185 -7.86 -6.33 36.27
N ALA A 186 -6.89 -6.52 35.37
CA ALA A 186 -6.01 -5.46 34.89
C ALA A 186 -6.77 -4.35 34.16
N LEU A 187 -7.70 -4.71 33.27
CA LEU A 187 -8.55 -3.77 32.54
C LEU A 187 -9.43 -2.96 33.49
N LYS A 188 -10.02 -3.61 34.50
CA LYS A 188 -10.84 -2.95 35.52
C LYS A 188 -10.07 -1.94 36.35
N LYS A 189 -8.81 -2.25 36.71
CA LYS A 189 -7.89 -1.31 37.37
C LYS A 189 -7.43 -0.18 36.43
N GLY A 190 -7.30 -0.51 35.14
CA GLY A 190 -6.70 0.32 34.11
C GLY A 190 -5.20 0.04 33.97
N LEU A 191 -4.77 -0.20 32.73
CA LEU A 191 -3.38 -0.54 32.43
C LEU A 191 -2.41 0.59 32.81
N PRO A 192 -1.20 0.28 33.31
CA PRO A 192 -0.16 1.28 33.54
C PRO A 192 0.42 1.80 32.22
N VAL A 193 1.15 2.91 32.27
CA VAL A 193 1.87 3.44 31.10
C VAL A 193 3.03 2.49 30.74
N LEU A 194 3.50 2.51 29.49
CA LEU A 194 4.45 1.52 28.97
C LEU A 194 5.81 1.49 29.68
N LYS A 195 6.26 2.61 30.26
CA LYS A 195 7.51 2.66 31.04
C LYS A 195 7.39 1.99 32.42
N GLU A 196 6.18 1.80 32.93
CA GLU A 196 5.93 1.25 34.27
C GLU A 196 5.84 -0.28 34.21
N ASN A 197 6.98 -0.94 34.46
CA ASN A 197 7.06 -2.41 34.40
C ASN A 197 6.92 -3.10 35.77
N ASN A 198 6.92 -2.31 36.86
CA ASN A 198 6.99 -2.84 38.22
C ASN A 198 5.63 -2.99 38.92
N GLY A 199 4.54 -2.50 38.32
CA GLY A 199 3.20 -2.62 38.90
C GLY A 199 2.72 -4.06 39.08
N THR A 200 1.78 -4.24 40.02
CA THR A 200 1.16 -5.52 40.31
C THR A 200 -0.34 -5.40 40.59
N ILE A 201 -1.04 -6.53 40.47
CA ILE A 201 -2.45 -6.70 40.82
C ILE A 201 -2.65 -7.98 41.64
N SER A 202 -3.76 -8.03 42.37
CA SER A 202 -4.25 -9.23 43.04
C SER A 202 -5.46 -9.75 42.28
N VAL A 203 -5.45 -11.02 41.92
CA VAL A 203 -6.49 -11.67 41.11
C VAL A 203 -7.11 -12.78 41.94
N ASN A 204 -8.44 -12.82 42.00
CA ASN A 204 -9.16 -13.88 42.68
C ASN A 204 -10.23 -14.44 41.75
N TYR A 205 -10.25 -15.77 41.59
CA TYR A 205 -11.28 -16.45 40.81
C TYR A 205 -11.63 -17.80 41.41
N THR A 206 -12.85 -18.25 41.12
CA THR A 206 -13.40 -19.48 41.68
C THR A 206 -13.99 -20.38 40.59
N TYR A 207 -13.92 -21.69 40.82
CA TYR A 207 -14.65 -22.67 40.03
C TYR A 207 -15.18 -23.80 40.92
N THR A 208 -16.22 -24.49 40.47
CA THR A 208 -16.88 -25.55 41.24
C THR A 208 -16.96 -26.85 40.46
N CYS A 209 -16.82 -27.99 41.13
CA CYS A 209 -16.99 -29.32 40.56
C CYS A 209 -18.12 -30.06 41.25
N SER A 210 -19.02 -30.65 40.46
CA SER A 210 -20.14 -31.47 40.92
C SER A 210 -20.37 -32.65 39.99
N GLY A 211 -21.18 -33.61 40.45
CA GLY A 211 -21.50 -34.84 39.72
C GLY A 211 -20.55 -36.00 40.02
N GLU A 212 -21.08 -37.21 39.95
CA GLU A 212 -20.34 -38.43 40.28
C GLU A 212 -19.14 -38.61 39.33
N GLY A 213 -17.98 -38.95 39.90
CA GLY A 213 -16.74 -39.14 39.16
C GLY A 213 -16.03 -37.87 38.69
N ASN A 214 -16.47 -36.68 39.09
CA ASN A 214 -15.79 -35.43 38.74
C ASN A 214 -14.53 -35.20 39.58
N ASP A 215 -13.36 -35.39 38.97
CA ASP A 215 -12.05 -35.29 39.60
C ASP A 215 -11.31 -33.96 39.32
N ASN A 216 -11.95 -33.00 38.66
CA ASN A 216 -11.34 -31.72 38.27
C ASN A 216 -10.97 -30.82 39.47
N CYS A 217 -11.56 -31.09 40.65
CA CYS A 217 -11.29 -30.42 41.92
C CYS A 217 -10.62 -31.36 42.94
N SER A 218 -10.15 -32.53 42.51
CA SER A 218 -9.47 -33.51 43.39
C SER A 218 -8.10 -33.01 43.87
N LYS A 219 -7.50 -33.70 44.84
CA LYS A 219 -6.12 -33.49 45.28
C LYS A 219 -5.14 -33.60 44.10
N GLN A 220 -5.34 -34.54 43.18
CA GLN A 220 -4.47 -34.73 42.02
C GLN A 220 -4.55 -33.54 41.05
N ALA A 221 -5.73 -32.94 40.90
CA ALA A 221 -5.97 -31.81 39.99
C ALA A 221 -5.61 -30.44 40.59
N THR A 222 -5.62 -30.30 41.92
CA THR A 222 -5.43 -29.01 42.62
C THR A 222 -4.17 -28.95 43.48
N GLY A 223 -3.62 -30.11 43.86
CA GLY A 223 -2.53 -30.25 44.81
C GLY A 223 -2.92 -29.98 46.27
N VAL A 224 -4.18 -29.69 46.57
CA VAL A 224 -4.65 -29.44 47.95
C VAL A 224 -4.82 -30.77 48.67
N ASP A 225 -4.16 -30.94 49.82
CA ASP A 225 -4.14 -32.21 50.55
C ASP A 225 -5.51 -32.60 51.13
N ILE A 226 -6.28 -31.61 51.60
CA ILE A 226 -7.58 -31.79 52.24
C ILE A 226 -8.64 -31.10 51.38
N GLN A 227 -9.53 -31.88 50.75
CA GLN A 227 -10.53 -31.34 49.83
C GLN A 227 -11.58 -30.45 50.53
N ASN A 228 -11.87 -30.67 51.81
CA ASN A 228 -12.78 -29.81 52.57
C ASN A 228 -12.02 -28.98 53.62
N GLY A 229 -11.85 -27.69 53.36
CA GLY A 229 -11.19 -26.74 54.26
C GLY A 229 -9.67 -26.69 54.15
N GLY A 230 -9.07 -27.43 53.22
CA GLY A 230 -7.63 -27.38 52.96
C GLY A 230 -7.23 -26.21 52.06
N SER A 231 -5.95 -25.87 52.13
CA SER A 231 -5.32 -24.90 51.24
C SER A 231 -3.90 -25.33 50.86
N LYS A 232 -3.42 -24.81 49.74
CA LYS A 232 -2.06 -24.96 49.23
C LYS A 232 -1.54 -23.58 48.84
N ILE A 233 -0.28 -23.31 49.13
CA ILE A 233 0.42 -22.11 48.65
C ILE A 233 1.46 -22.57 47.63
N GLU A 234 1.43 -21.96 46.46
CA GLU A 234 2.46 -22.09 45.43
C GLU A 234 3.09 -20.73 45.16
N THR A 235 4.41 -20.70 45.06
CA THR A 235 5.14 -19.50 44.62
C THR A 235 5.80 -19.80 43.28
N LYS A 236 5.54 -18.95 42.28
CA LYS A 236 6.15 -19.04 40.94
C LYS A 236 6.78 -17.71 40.57
N THR A 237 7.93 -17.74 39.92
CA THR A 237 8.54 -16.54 39.35
C THR A 237 7.95 -16.28 37.98
N ILE A 238 7.26 -15.15 37.82
CA ILE A 238 6.62 -14.71 36.58
C ILE A 238 7.14 -13.31 36.27
N ASP A 239 7.77 -13.13 35.10
CA ASP A 239 8.40 -11.86 34.68
C ASP A 239 9.37 -11.29 35.73
N GLY A 240 10.17 -12.17 36.35
CA GLY A 240 11.10 -11.80 37.43
C GLY A 240 10.46 -11.48 38.79
N LYS A 241 9.12 -11.52 38.91
CA LYS A 241 8.40 -11.29 40.17
C LYS A 241 7.94 -12.59 40.79
N GLN A 242 8.01 -12.69 42.12
CA GLN A 242 7.43 -13.82 42.85
C GLN A 242 5.91 -13.62 42.99
N VAL A 243 5.16 -14.45 42.27
CA VAL A 243 3.70 -14.52 42.35
C VAL A 243 3.34 -15.65 43.31
N THR A 244 2.61 -15.29 44.36
CA THR A 244 2.11 -16.25 45.35
C THR A 244 0.65 -16.56 45.04
N THR A 245 0.37 -17.84 44.82
CA THR A 245 -0.97 -18.38 44.54
C THR A 245 -1.43 -19.22 45.71
N THR A 246 -2.51 -18.81 46.35
CA THR A 246 -3.20 -19.58 47.37
C THR A 246 -4.39 -20.28 46.75
N ILE A 247 -4.35 -21.62 46.73
CA ILE A 247 -5.43 -22.48 46.23
C ILE A 247 -6.15 -23.04 47.44
N SER A 248 -7.43 -22.73 47.61
CA SER A 248 -8.26 -23.22 48.72
C SER A 248 -9.38 -24.10 48.21
N SER A 249 -9.72 -25.15 48.96
CA SER A 249 -10.78 -26.09 48.60
C SER A 249 -11.82 -26.18 49.72
N LYS A 250 -13.10 -26.06 49.36
CA LYS A 250 -14.25 -26.22 50.27
C LYS A 250 -15.25 -27.20 49.67
N VAL A 251 -15.75 -28.15 50.46
CA VAL A 251 -16.88 -29.00 50.05
C VAL A 251 -18.16 -28.40 50.64
N VAL A 252 -19.18 -28.23 49.80
CA VAL A 252 -20.51 -27.77 50.19
C VAL A 252 -21.48 -28.93 50.02
N ASP A 253 -22.20 -29.29 51.09
CA ASP A 253 -23.15 -30.41 51.04
C ASP A 253 -24.47 -30.01 50.37
N SER A 254 -25.13 -30.98 49.72
CA SER A 254 -26.46 -30.83 49.10
C SER A 254 -27.53 -30.28 50.04
N ARG A 255 -27.42 -30.54 51.35
CA ARG A 255 -28.35 -30.12 52.40
C ARG A 255 -27.80 -28.97 53.25
N GLU A 256 -26.63 -28.41 52.92
CA GLU A 256 -26.06 -27.27 53.64
C GLU A 256 -26.97 -26.04 53.48
N SER A 257 -27.15 -25.31 54.59
CA SER A 257 -27.96 -24.09 54.59
C SER A 257 -27.41 -23.07 53.60
N GLY A 258 -28.25 -22.60 52.67
CA GLY A 258 -27.87 -21.64 51.62
C GLY A 258 -27.45 -22.27 50.29
N ASN A 259 -27.32 -23.61 50.19
CA ASN A 259 -27.08 -24.27 48.91
C ASN A 259 -28.38 -24.37 48.08
N THR A 260 -28.49 -23.55 47.03
CA THR A 260 -29.65 -23.53 46.13
C THR A 260 -29.57 -24.52 44.97
N ARG A 261 -28.46 -25.27 44.83
CA ARG A 261 -28.23 -26.21 43.72
C ARG A 261 -28.76 -27.62 44.01
N HIS A 262 -29.09 -27.92 45.27
CA HIS A 262 -29.56 -29.24 45.75
C HIS A 262 -28.64 -30.43 45.41
N VAL A 263 -27.37 -30.15 45.13
CA VAL A 263 -26.31 -31.14 44.89
C VAL A 263 -25.07 -30.74 45.68
N SER A 264 -24.29 -31.71 46.14
CA SER A 264 -23.00 -31.45 46.78
C SER A 264 -21.97 -31.06 45.72
N TYR A 265 -21.09 -30.11 46.04
CA TYR A 265 -20.04 -29.66 45.14
C TYR A 265 -18.77 -29.28 45.88
N THR A 266 -17.63 -29.31 45.18
CA THR A 266 -16.36 -28.75 45.68
C THR A 266 -16.14 -27.40 45.03
N GLU A 267 -15.85 -26.37 45.82
CA GLU A 267 -15.44 -25.05 45.38
C GLU A 267 -13.93 -24.88 45.54
N ILE A 268 -13.28 -24.44 44.47
CA ILE A 268 -11.86 -24.08 44.46
C ILE A 268 -11.73 -22.58 44.28
N THR A 269 -10.97 -21.95 45.17
CA THR A 269 -10.65 -20.52 45.13
C THR A 269 -9.17 -20.34 44.88
N ASN A 270 -8.82 -19.59 43.82
CA ASN A 270 -7.44 -19.25 43.49
C ASN A 270 -7.23 -17.77 43.74
N ALA A 271 -6.41 -17.45 44.73
CA ALA A 271 -6.02 -16.08 45.05
C ALA A 271 -4.54 -15.89 44.66
N LEU A 272 -4.32 -15.15 43.58
CA LEU A 272 -3.00 -14.79 43.09
C LEU A 272 -2.65 -13.39 43.60
N SER A 273 -1.47 -13.24 44.17
CA SER A 273 -0.94 -11.96 44.68
C SER A 273 0.36 -11.60 43.97
N ASN A 274 0.60 -10.30 43.84
CA ASN A 274 1.76 -9.74 43.14
C ASN A 274 1.86 -10.13 41.65
N VAL A 275 0.72 -10.37 40.99
CA VAL A 275 0.68 -10.65 39.55
C VAL A 275 1.16 -9.40 38.80
N PRO A 276 2.14 -9.49 37.89
CA PRO A 276 2.58 -8.32 37.11
C PRO A 276 1.43 -7.72 36.30
N ASP A 277 1.45 -6.40 36.08
CA ASP A 277 0.51 -5.71 35.18
C ASP A 277 1.21 -4.90 34.08
N SER A 278 2.48 -5.24 33.79
CA SER A 278 3.24 -4.65 32.69
C SER A 278 2.58 -4.95 31.34
N ALA A 279 2.74 -4.03 30.37
CA ALA A 279 2.22 -4.23 29.01
C ALA A 279 2.69 -5.56 28.39
N GLN A 280 3.97 -5.89 28.58
CA GLN A 280 4.56 -7.14 28.10
C GLN A 280 3.88 -8.36 28.70
N PHE A 281 3.68 -8.38 30.01
CA PHE A 281 3.05 -9.50 30.70
C PHE A 281 1.58 -9.66 30.29
N LEU A 282 0.82 -8.56 30.23
CA LEU A 282 -0.59 -8.61 29.84
C LEU A 282 -0.77 -9.04 28.37
N LEU A 283 0.12 -8.63 27.46
CA LEU A 283 0.13 -9.15 26.09
C LEU A 283 0.45 -10.65 26.04
N ALA A 284 1.32 -11.16 26.92
CA ALA A 284 1.56 -12.59 27.04
C ALA A 284 0.31 -13.35 27.57
N GLN A 285 -0.47 -12.76 28.46
CA GLN A 285 -1.76 -13.32 28.90
C GLN A 285 -2.79 -13.29 27.77
N ALA A 286 -2.88 -12.20 26.99
CA ALA A 286 -3.74 -12.13 25.81
C ALA A 286 -3.34 -13.17 24.75
N SER A 287 -2.03 -13.37 24.55
CA SER A 287 -1.48 -14.42 23.70
C SER A 287 -1.87 -15.81 24.20
N THR A 288 -1.73 -16.06 25.51
CA THR A 288 -2.13 -17.33 26.13
C THR A 288 -3.62 -17.61 25.94
N LEU A 289 -4.49 -16.60 26.14
CA LEU A 289 -5.92 -16.68 25.91
C LEU A 289 -6.24 -17.10 24.47
N ILE A 290 -5.79 -16.33 23.47
CA ILE A 290 -6.15 -16.60 22.07
C ILE A 290 -5.51 -17.88 21.54
N ASN A 291 -4.27 -18.20 21.93
CA ASN A 291 -3.58 -19.40 21.49
C ASN A 291 -4.14 -20.66 22.12
N THR A 292 -4.62 -20.60 23.37
CA THR A 292 -5.31 -21.73 24.01
C THR A 292 -6.61 -22.04 23.27
N ILE A 293 -7.39 -21.00 22.92
CA ILE A 293 -8.61 -21.17 22.10
C ILE A 293 -8.28 -21.79 20.73
N ASN A 294 -7.27 -21.25 20.05
CA ASN A 294 -6.89 -21.71 18.71
C ASN A 294 -6.35 -23.15 18.73
N THR A 295 -5.49 -23.48 19.69
CA THR A 295 -4.83 -24.79 19.79
C THR A 295 -5.80 -25.87 20.24
N ALA A 296 -6.65 -25.58 21.24
CA ALA A 296 -7.69 -26.52 21.66
C ALA A 296 -8.73 -26.74 20.54
N CYS A 297 -9.01 -25.69 19.75
CA CYS A 297 -9.97 -25.68 18.65
C CYS A 297 -11.27 -26.44 18.97
N PRO A 298 -11.99 -26.04 20.03
CA PRO A 298 -13.15 -26.78 20.48
C PRO A 298 -14.31 -26.68 19.49
N TYR A 299 -15.21 -27.67 19.58
CA TYR A 299 -16.53 -27.60 18.99
C TYR A 299 -17.34 -26.47 19.63
N PHE A 300 -18.10 -25.77 18.81
CA PHE A 300 -19.07 -24.77 19.26
C PHE A 300 -20.42 -24.99 18.60
N HIS A 301 -21.46 -24.61 19.32
CA HIS A 301 -22.83 -24.60 18.82
C HIS A 301 -23.51 -23.33 19.29
N ALA A 302 -23.95 -22.51 18.34
CA ALA A 302 -24.59 -21.23 18.55
C ALA A 302 -26.02 -21.25 18.00
N SER A 303 -26.96 -20.72 18.77
CA SER A 303 -28.32 -20.43 18.29
C SER A 303 -28.40 -18.95 17.95
N ASN A 304 -28.57 -18.62 16.68
CA ASN A 304 -28.81 -17.24 16.26
C ASN A 304 -30.19 -16.79 16.74
N SER A 305 -30.31 -15.51 17.10
CA SER A 305 -31.60 -14.91 17.44
C SER A 305 -32.56 -14.97 16.24
N SER A 306 -33.84 -15.19 16.54
CA SER A 306 -34.92 -15.17 15.55
C SER A 306 -35.30 -13.74 15.14
N GLU A 307 -34.87 -12.73 15.90
CA GLU A 307 -35.12 -11.33 15.58
C GLU A 307 -34.44 -10.92 14.27
N ALA A 308 -35.16 -10.20 13.41
CA ALA A 308 -34.68 -9.83 12.08
C ALA A 308 -33.47 -8.88 12.13
N SER A 309 -33.42 -8.00 13.13
CA SER A 309 -32.37 -6.99 13.32
C SER A 309 -31.20 -7.46 14.20
N ALA A 310 -31.29 -8.65 14.81
CA ALA A 310 -30.23 -9.14 15.68
C ALA A 310 -29.02 -9.63 14.83
N PRO A 311 -27.78 -9.32 15.24
CA PRO A 311 -26.58 -9.87 14.63
C PRO A 311 -26.59 -11.40 14.59
N LYS A 312 -26.12 -11.98 13.49
CA LYS A 312 -26.10 -13.44 13.27
C LYS A 312 -24.71 -13.93 12.94
N PHE A 313 -24.29 -15.04 13.55
CA PHE A 313 -23.06 -15.71 13.14
C PHE A 313 -23.25 -16.31 11.74
N ALA A 314 -22.23 -16.16 10.90
CA ALA A 314 -22.19 -16.78 9.58
C ALA A 314 -22.16 -18.31 9.65
N THR A 315 -21.50 -18.86 10.68
CA THR A 315 -21.44 -20.29 10.98
C THR A 315 -21.95 -20.53 12.39
N THR A 316 -23.01 -21.33 12.54
CA THR A 316 -23.66 -21.59 13.83
C THR A 316 -23.20 -22.89 14.49
N THR A 317 -22.49 -23.75 13.78
CA THR A 317 -21.93 -25.00 14.33
C THR A 317 -20.63 -25.32 13.62
N GLY A 318 -19.61 -25.68 14.37
CA GLY A 318 -18.30 -25.96 13.82
C GLY A 318 -17.22 -25.98 14.89
N LYS A 319 -15.98 -25.78 14.47
CA LYS A 319 -14.83 -25.63 15.36
C LYS A 319 -14.39 -24.17 15.40
N ILE A 320 -14.01 -23.67 16.57
CA ILE A 320 -13.68 -22.24 16.76
C ILE A 320 -12.53 -21.81 15.83
N CYS A 321 -11.43 -22.56 15.77
CA CYS A 321 -10.27 -22.24 14.92
C CYS A 321 -10.55 -22.31 13.40
N GLY A 322 -11.69 -22.89 12.99
CA GLY A 322 -12.12 -22.93 11.61
C GLY A 322 -13.02 -21.75 11.26
N ALA A 323 -14.15 -21.64 11.97
CA ALA A 323 -15.17 -20.63 11.71
C ALA A 323 -14.66 -19.19 11.93
N PHE A 324 -13.72 -19.01 12.87
CA PHE A 324 -13.17 -17.71 13.27
C PHE A 324 -11.67 -17.57 12.97
N SER A 325 -11.19 -18.27 11.95
CA SER A 325 -9.76 -18.30 11.58
C SER A 325 -9.19 -16.91 11.24
N LYS A 326 -9.97 -16.05 10.57
CA LYS A 326 -9.55 -14.70 10.20
C LYS A 326 -9.44 -13.79 11.42
N GLU A 327 -10.43 -13.87 12.30
CA GLU A 327 -10.51 -13.13 13.56
C GLU A 327 -9.34 -13.50 14.48
N ILE A 328 -9.09 -14.81 14.65
CA ILE A 328 -7.96 -15.32 15.44
C ILE A 328 -6.63 -14.84 14.86
N SER A 329 -6.44 -14.96 13.53
CA SER A 329 -5.20 -14.53 12.87
C SER A 329 -4.95 -13.02 13.04
N ALA A 330 -6.01 -12.21 12.94
CA ALA A 330 -5.93 -10.76 13.14
C ALA A 330 -5.53 -10.42 14.58
N ILE A 331 -6.19 -11.03 15.58
CA ILE A 331 -5.88 -10.80 17.01
C ILE A 331 -4.47 -11.26 17.35
N GLN A 332 -4.03 -12.43 16.84
CA GLN A 332 -2.66 -12.90 17.01
C GLN A 332 -1.65 -11.90 16.42
N LYS A 333 -1.89 -11.40 15.20
CA LYS A 333 -1.03 -10.38 14.59
C LYS A 333 -0.98 -9.11 15.44
N MET A 334 -2.12 -8.61 15.91
CA MET A 334 -2.18 -7.42 16.76
C MET A 334 -1.36 -7.60 18.05
N ILE A 335 -1.45 -8.76 18.69
CA ILE A 335 -0.68 -9.07 19.89
C ILE A 335 0.82 -9.12 19.57
N THR A 336 1.21 -9.75 18.46
CA THR A 336 2.61 -9.82 18.02
C THR A 336 3.17 -8.43 17.71
N ASP A 337 2.45 -7.60 16.94
CA ASP A 337 2.86 -6.24 16.63
C ASP A 337 2.98 -5.39 17.91
N ALA A 338 2.02 -5.53 18.85
CA ALA A 338 2.06 -4.84 20.13
C ALA A 338 3.22 -5.31 21.03
N GLN A 339 3.59 -6.59 21.01
CA GLN A 339 4.77 -7.10 21.72
C GLN A 339 6.05 -6.54 21.10
N GLU A 340 6.16 -6.50 19.77
CA GLU A 340 7.31 -5.90 19.09
C GLU A 340 7.44 -4.40 19.39
N LEU A 341 6.31 -3.71 19.48
CA LEU A 341 6.23 -2.31 19.88
C LEU A 341 6.72 -2.10 21.31
N VAL A 342 6.23 -2.90 22.28
CA VAL A 342 6.67 -2.81 23.67
C VAL A 342 8.17 -3.07 23.80
N ASN A 343 8.73 -4.01 23.02
CA ASN A 343 10.17 -4.26 22.99
C ASN A 343 11.01 -3.04 22.58
N GLN A 344 10.48 -2.14 21.72
CA GLN A 344 11.18 -0.89 21.36
C GLN A 344 11.33 0.08 22.53
N THR A 345 10.50 -0.05 23.58
CA THR A 345 10.58 0.78 24.80
C THR A 345 11.94 0.62 25.48
N ASN A 346 12.51 -0.58 25.48
CA ASN A 346 13.84 -0.84 26.05
C ASN A 346 14.93 -0.10 25.26
N THR A 347 14.83 -0.05 23.93
CA THR A 347 15.76 0.70 23.08
C THR A 347 15.67 2.20 23.34
N ILE A 348 14.47 2.75 23.54
CA ILE A 348 14.29 4.17 23.89
C ILE A 348 14.93 4.48 25.24
N ASN A 349 14.64 3.67 26.26
CA ASN A 349 15.18 3.86 27.62
C ASN A 349 16.70 3.71 27.69
N ALA A 350 17.29 2.79 26.91
CA ALA A 350 18.75 2.61 26.87
C ALA A 350 19.48 3.76 26.16
N ASN A 351 18.77 4.59 25.39
CA ASN A 351 19.33 5.65 24.56
C ASN A 351 18.68 7.00 24.89
N GLU A 352 18.71 7.42 26.15
CA GLU A 352 18.18 8.72 26.55
C GLU A 352 18.88 9.91 25.86
N GLN A 353 18.12 10.98 25.63
CA GLN A 353 18.57 12.14 24.85
C GLN A 353 18.79 13.41 25.70
N THR A 354 18.96 13.23 27.02
CA THR A 354 19.01 14.32 28.02
C THR A 354 20.33 15.10 28.03
N THR A 355 21.44 14.45 27.69
CA THR A 355 22.76 15.11 27.67
C THR A 355 22.89 16.05 26.47
N PRO A 356 23.22 17.34 26.66
CA PRO A 356 23.47 18.25 25.55
C PRO A 356 24.76 17.88 24.81
N VAL A 357 24.82 18.19 23.52
CA VAL A 357 25.97 17.92 22.64
C VAL A 357 26.58 19.22 22.14
N GLY A 358 27.88 19.18 21.82
CA GLY A 358 28.62 20.32 21.31
C GLY A 358 30.11 20.02 21.22
N GLY A 359 30.89 21.03 20.83
CA GLY A 359 32.34 20.91 20.82
C GLY A 359 32.91 20.85 22.24
N SER A 360 34.05 20.20 22.40
CA SER A 360 34.72 20.02 23.69
C SER A 360 35.88 20.99 23.88
N ASN A 361 36.18 21.38 25.13
CA ASN A 361 37.35 22.18 25.51
C ASN A 361 37.47 23.52 24.76
N GLY A 362 36.35 24.22 24.54
CA GLY A 362 36.30 25.51 23.84
C GLY A 362 36.49 25.43 22.32
N LYS A 363 36.55 24.23 21.75
CA LYS A 363 36.61 24.02 20.29
C LYS A 363 35.20 24.04 19.67
N PRO A 364 35.03 24.54 18.44
CA PRO A 364 33.80 24.39 17.69
C PRO A 364 33.46 22.91 17.45
N PHE A 365 32.17 22.59 17.37
CA PHE A 365 31.70 21.23 17.11
C PHE A 365 32.15 20.74 15.73
N ASN A 366 32.78 19.57 15.70
CA ASN A 366 33.19 18.90 14.49
C ASN A 366 32.35 17.61 14.26
N PRO A 367 31.44 17.57 13.28
CA PRO A 367 30.56 16.43 13.03
C PRO A 367 31.32 15.15 12.60
N PHE A 368 32.57 15.24 12.18
CA PHE A 368 33.39 14.07 11.84
C PHE A 368 33.98 13.36 13.06
N THR A 369 34.13 14.04 14.20
CA THR A 369 34.82 13.51 15.39
C THR A 369 33.98 13.54 16.66
N ASP A 370 33.08 14.50 16.79
CA ASP A 370 32.38 14.81 18.05
C ASP A 370 30.97 14.22 18.09
N ALA A 371 30.63 13.35 17.13
CA ALA A 371 29.27 12.85 16.90
C ALA A 371 29.04 11.40 17.37
N SER A 372 29.78 10.91 18.37
CA SER A 372 29.62 9.53 18.88
C SER A 372 28.21 9.23 19.43
N PHE A 373 27.51 10.26 19.91
CA PHE A 373 26.11 10.17 20.36
C PHE A 373 25.11 9.91 19.22
N ALA A 374 25.50 10.10 17.96
CA ALA A 374 24.59 9.98 16.82
C ALA A 374 24.03 8.57 16.67
N GLN A 375 24.80 7.53 17.04
CA GLN A 375 24.32 6.15 16.99
C GLN A 375 23.18 5.90 17.98
N SER A 376 23.29 6.43 19.21
CA SER A 376 22.23 6.28 20.22
C SER A 376 21.01 7.13 19.86
N MET A 377 21.22 8.35 19.34
CA MET A 377 20.16 9.21 18.83
C MET A 377 19.40 8.53 17.67
N LEU A 378 20.10 7.90 16.72
CA LEU A 378 19.50 7.17 15.61
C LEU A 378 18.70 5.97 16.09
N ALA A 379 19.26 5.17 17.02
CA ALA A 379 18.57 4.02 17.60
C ALA A 379 17.28 4.44 18.33
N ASN A 380 17.31 5.54 19.06
CA ASN A 380 16.13 6.08 19.74
C ASN A 380 15.07 6.55 18.72
N ALA A 381 15.45 7.38 17.74
CA ALA A 381 14.52 7.89 16.73
C ALA A 381 13.88 6.77 15.90
N SER A 382 14.70 5.81 15.44
CA SER A 382 14.22 4.64 14.69
C SER A 382 13.25 3.79 15.53
N ALA A 383 13.53 3.61 16.82
CA ALA A 383 12.65 2.88 17.72
C ALA A 383 11.29 3.59 17.89
N GLN A 384 11.28 4.92 18.05
CA GLN A 384 10.03 5.70 18.13
C GLN A 384 9.22 5.65 16.83
N ALA A 385 9.87 5.80 15.67
CA ALA A 385 9.22 5.68 14.37
C ALA A 385 8.61 4.27 14.19
N LYS A 386 9.34 3.23 14.61
CA LYS A 386 8.86 1.84 14.58
C LYS A 386 7.66 1.61 15.50
N ILE A 387 7.64 2.20 16.70
CA ILE A 387 6.48 2.18 17.60
C ILE A 387 5.25 2.77 16.91
N LEU A 388 5.39 3.93 16.27
CA LEU A 388 4.27 4.59 15.57
C LEU A 388 3.71 3.73 14.43
N ASN A 389 4.60 3.17 13.60
CA ASN A 389 4.20 2.28 12.51
C ASN A 389 3.49 1.02 13.05
N LEU A 390 4.01 0.37 14.09
CA LEU A 390 3.37 -0.80 14.70
C LEU A 390 2.02 -0.43 15.35
N SER A 391 1.91 0.71 16.01
CA SER A 391 0.64 1.23 16.54
C SER A 391 -0.41 1.38 15.45
N GLU A 392 -0.01 1.95 14.31
CA GLU A 392 -0.89 2.09 13.16
C GLU A 392 -1.31 0.72 12.61
N GLN A 393 -0.37 -0.21 12.44
CA GLN A 393 -0.65 -1.57 11.98
C GLN A 393 -1.64 -2.33 12.87
N VAL A 394 -1.51 -2.20 14.20
CA VAL A 394 -2.47 -2.80 15.16
C VAL A 394 -3.87 -2.24 14.92
N GLY A 395 -4.02 -0.92 14.80
CA GLY A 395 -5.31 -0.28 14.53
C GLY A 395 -5.89 -0.72 13.18
N GLN A 396 -5.07 -0.71 12.13
CA GLN A 396 -5.47 -1.07 10.77
C GLN A 396 -5.91 -2.54 10.65
N THR A 397 -5.35 -3.44 11.45
CA THR A 397 -5.65 -4.88 11.41
C THR A 397 -7.09 -5.21 11.80
N ILE A 398 -7.71 -4.40 12.68
CA ILE A 398 -9.06 -4.63 13.20
C ILE A 398 -10.05 -3.53 12.84
N ASN A 399 -9.60 -2.43 12.22
CA ASN A 399 -10.48 -1.32 11.86
C ASN A 399 -11.55 -1.79 10.85
N PRO A 400 -12.85 -1.76 11.21
CA PRO A 400 -13.92 -2.29 10.36
C PRO A 400 -14.10 -1.52 9.05
N GLU A 401 -13.57 -0.31 8.89
CA GLU A 401 -13.56 0.42 7.62
C GLU A 401 -12.64 -0.22 6.56
N ARG A 402 -11.66 -1.03 7.00
CA ARG A 402 -10.70 -1.72 6.13
C ARG A 402 -10.98 -3.22 5.97
N LEU A 403 -11.97 -3.73 6.69
CA LEU A 403 -12.38 -5.14 6.64
C LEU A 403 -13.55 -5.33 5.67
N THR A 404 -13.73 -6.56 5.19
CA THR A 404 -14.84 -6.92 4.30
C THR A 404 -15.46 -8.27 4.69
N GLY A 405 -16.72 -8.49 4.30
CA GLY A 405 -17.44 -9.75 4.49
C GLY A 405 -17.66 -10.12 5.96
N ASN A 406 -17.70 -11.42 6.26
CA ASN A 406 -18.02 -11.93 7.60
C ASN A 406 -17.14 -11.37 8.71
N PHE A 407 -15.86 -11.09 8.42
CA PHE A 407 -14.95 -10.55 9.43
C PHE A 407 -15.31 -9.10 9.80
N GLN A 408 -15.71 -8.28 8.81
CA GLN A 408 -16.22 -6.93 9.09
C GLN A 408 -17.47 -6.96 9.95
N HIS A 409 -18.41 -7.87 9.65
CA HIS A 409 -19.63 -8.07 10.43
C HIS A 409 -19.33 -8.56 11.84
N PHE A 410 -18.42 -9.51 12.01
CA PHE A 410 -17.98 -9.97 13.33
C PHE A 410 -17.45 -8.80 14.17
N VAL A 411 -16.63 -7.93 13.56
CA VAL A 411 -16.08 -6.77 14.28
C VAL A 411 -17.18 -5.78 14.64
N LYS A 412 -17.97 -5.30 13.68
CA LYS A 412 -18.96 -4.25 13.90
C LYS A 412 -20.10 -4.70 14.83
N ASP A 413 -20.61 -5.89 14.59
CA ASP A 413 -21.90 -6.30 15.15
C ASP A 413 -21.73 -7.11 16.45
N PHE A 414 -20.51 -7.58 16.75
CA PHE A 414 -20.21 -8.35 17.96
C PHE A 414 -19.04 -7.76 18.75
N LEU A 415 -17.83 -7.74 18.19
CA LEU A 415 -16.59 -7.38 18.91
C LEU A 415 -16.56 -5.92 19.40
N ALA A 416 -17.09 -5.01 18.60
CA ALA A 416 -17.15 -3.58 18.88
C ALA A 416 -18.37 -3.19 19.74
N THR A 417 -19.19 -4.15 20.18
CA THR A 417 -20.44 -3.89 20.92
C THR A 417 -20.35 -4.29 22.39
N CYS A 418 -21.31 -3.86 23.19
CA CYS A 418 -21.50 -4.38 24.55
C CYS A 418 -22.98 -4.39 24.95
N ASN A 419 -23.44 -5.56 25.40
CA ASN A 419 -24.82 -5.79 25.84
C ASN A 419 -25.03 -5.54 27.35
N ASN A 420 -23.97 -5.23 28.10
CA ASN A 420 -24.11 -4.95 29.53
C ASN A 420 -25.01 -3.72 29.78
N PRO A 421 -25.93 -3.78 30.75
CA PRO A 421 -26.78 -2.64 31.08
C PRO A 421 -25.95 -1.48 31.62
N SER A 422 -26.43 -0.25 31.38
CA SER A 422 -25.77 0.94 31.93
C SER A 422 -25.84 0.95 33.45
N THR A 423 -24.72 1.27 34.10
CA THR A 423 -24.63 1.41 35.56
C THR A 423 -25.11 2.78 36.06
N ALA A 424 -25.47 3.71 35.16
CA ALA A 424 -25.77 5.09 35.52
C ALA A 424 -27.22 5.33 35.96
N GLY A 425 -28.14 4.38 35.78
CA GLY A 425 -29.55 4.52 36.19
C GLY A 425 -30.32 5.69 35.54
N THR A 426 -29.71 6.43 34.60
CA THR A 426 -30.24 7.69 34.05
C THR A 426 -30.81 7.57 32.64
N GLY A 427 -31.02 6.35 32.12
CA GLY A 427 -31.49 6.16 30.74
C GLY A 427 -30.50 6.66 29.66
N SER A 428 -29.28 7.04 30.07
CA SER A 428 -28.18 7.38 29.17
C SER A 428 -27.21 6.20 29.01
N THR A 429 -26.56 6.12 27.84
CA THR A 429 -25.60 5.07 27.45
C THR A 429 -24.24 5.30 28.11
N GLN A 430 -24.13 5.20 29.44
CA GLN A 430 -22.83 5.02 30.08
C GLN A 430 -22.53 3.51 30.14
N GLY A 431 -21.59 3.03 29.32
CA GLY A 431 -21.19 1.62 29.29
C GLY A 431 -20.65 1.14 30.64
N SER A 432 -20.83 -0.15 30.95
CA SER A 432 -20.28 -0.78 32.16
C SER A 432 -18.76 -0.63 32.20
N ALA A 433 -18.17 -0.44 33.39
CA ALA A 433 -16.72 -0.33 33.55
C ALA A 433 -15.96 -1.48 32.86
N PRO A 434 -14.74 -1.26 32.34
CA PRO A 434 -13.91 -2.32 31.78
C PRO A 434 -13.75 -3.49 32.76
N GLY A 435 -13.64 -4.71 32.23
CA GLY A 435 -13.52 -5.92 33.07
C GLY A 435 -14.80 -6.33 33.80
N THR A 436 -15.98 -5.86 33.37
CA THR A 436 -17.27 -6.24 33.97
C THR A 436 -17.94 -7.36 33.18
N VAL A 437 -18.16 -8.50 33.85
CA VAL A 437 -18.98 -9.60 33.33
C VAL A 437 -20.37 -9.53 33.97
N THR A 438 -21.41 -9.58 33.14
CA THR A 438 -22.81 -9.65 33.55
C THR A 438 -23.48 -10.83 32.86
N THR A 439 -24.73 -11.12 33.21
CA THR A 439 -25.54 -12.12 32.51
C THR A 439 -25.82 -11.78 31.05
N GLN A 440 -25.52 -10.55 30.59
CA GLN A 440 -25.72 -10.12 29.21
C GLN A 440 -24.41 -9.99 28.41
N THR A 441 -23.23 -10.20 29.03
CA THR A 441 -21.96 -10.00 28.33
C THR A 441 -21.79 -10.91 27.11
N PHE A 442 -22.33 -12.13 27.17
CA PHE A 442 -22.23 -13.11 26.10
C PHE A 442 -22.67 -12.56 24.74
N ALA A 443 -22.03 -13.04 23.67
CA ALA A 443 -22.27 -12.61 22.29
C ALA A 443 -21.95 -11.12 22.01
N SER A 444 -21.26 -10.41 22.90
CA SER A 444 -20.77 -9.05 22.66
C SER A 444 -19.34 -8.89 23.19
N GLY A 445 -18.57 -7.97 22.63
CA GLY A 445 -17.18 -7.78 23.02
C GLY A 445 -17.00 -7.26 24.44
N CYS A 446 -17.79 -6.26 24.86
CA CYS A 446 -17.72 -5.63 26.20
C CYS A 446 -16.29 -5.29 26.68
N ALA A 447 -15.43 -4.92 25.75
CA ALA A 447 -14.03 -4.58 25.99
C ALA A 447 -13.65 -3.24 25.36
N TYR A 448 -14.60 -2.35 25.08
CA TYR A 448 -14.35 -1.00 24.54
C TYR A 448 -13.55 -0.98 23.22
N VAL A 449 -13.70 -2.01 22.37
CA VAL A 449 -12.92 -2.13 21.12
C VAL A 449 -13.16 -0.94 20.19
N GLU A 450 -14.41 -0.53 19.94
CA GLU A 450 -14.73 0.64 19.10
C GLU A 450 -14.11 1.94 19.62
N GLN A 451 -14.29 2.20 20.91
CA GLN A 451 -13.74 3.39 21.56
C GLN A 451 -12.21 3.40 21.50
N THR A 452 -11.58 2.24 21.65
CA THR A 452 -10.12 2.11 21.62
C THR A 452 -9.56 2.29 20.20
N ILE A 453 -10.25 1.79 19.17
CA ILE A 453 -9.92 2.06 17.75
C ILE A 453 -10.00 3.57 17.49
N THR A 454 -11.05 4.23 17.98
CA THR A 454 -11.25 5.67 17.84
C THR A 454 -10.16 6.45 18.56
N ASN A 455 -9.87 6.09 19.81
CA ASN A 455 -8.82 6.73 20.61
C ASN A 455 -7.42 6.54 20.00
N LEU A 456 -7.13 5.36 19.42
CA LEU A 456 -5.88 5.10 18.70
C LEU A 456 -5.77 5.97 17.45
N SER A 457 -6.84 6.06 16.66
CA SER A 457 -6.86 6.90 15.45
C SER A 457 -6.67 8.38 15.81
N ASN A 458 -7.33 8.83 16.88
CA ASN A 458 -7.18 10.18 17.41
C ASN A 458 -5.76 10.42 17.94
N SER A 459 -5.19 9.49 18.70
CA SER A 459 -3.84 9.68 19.26
C SER A 459 -2.78 9.73 18.16
N ILE A 460 -2.90 8.90 17.11
CA ILE A 460 -2.03 8.96 15.93
C ILE A 460 -2.18 10.32 15.22
N ALA A 461 -3.40 10.78 14.98
CA ALA A 461 -3.64 12.06 14.31
C ALA A 461 -3.06 13.26 15.09
N HIS A 462 -3.15 13.25 16.42
CA HIS A 462 -2.55 14.28 17.27
C HIS A 462 -1.03 14.15 17.41
N PHE A 463 -0.43 13.03 16.99
CA PHE A 463 1.01 12.78 17.06
C PHE A 463 1.78 13.28 15.82
N GLY A 464 1.10 13.87 14.83
CA GLY A 464 1.72 14.27 13.55
C GLY A 464 2.89 15.27 13.69
N THR A 465 2.85 16.15 14.70
CA THR A 465 3.99 17.07 14.98
C THR A 465 5.20 16.30 15.50
N GLN A 466 4.98 15.38 16.43
CA GLN A 466 6.04 14.56 17.03
C GLN A 466 6.59 13.56 16.01
N GLU A 467 5.77 13.04 15.10
CA GLU A 467 6.22 12.21 13.97
C GLU A 467 7.22 12.97 13.08
N GLN A 468 6.92 14.21 12.72
CA GLN A 468 7.85 15.06 11.95
C GLN A 468 9.14 15.33 12.71
N GLN A 469 9.07 15.56 14.03
CA GLN A 469 10.23 15.75 14.89
C GLN A 469 11.10 14.49 14.99
N ILE A 470 10.48 13.31 15.14
CA ILE A 470 11.17 12.02 15.14
C ILE A 470 11.89 11.82 13.81
N GLN A 471 11.21 12.07 12.69
CA GLN A 471 11.80 11.94 11.36
C GLN A 471 12.97 12.92 11.15
N GLN A 472 12.85 14.15 11.65
CA GLN A 472 13.93 15.12 11.61
C GLN A 472 15.13 14.65 12.44
N ALA A 473 14.89 14.16 13.66
CA ALA A 473 15.94 13.64 14.54
C ALA A 473 16.63 12.40 13.93
N GLU A 474 15.87 11.49 13.32
CA GLU A 474 16.39 10.32 12.61
C GLU A 474 17.30 10.74 11.45
N ASN A 475 16.86 11.68 10.61
CA ASN A 475 17.66 12.18 9.49
C ASN A 475 18.94 12.89 9.93
N ILE A 476 18.87 13.69 11.00
CA ILE A 476 20.05 14.35 11.58
C ILE A 476 21.03 13.30 12.12
N ALA A 477 20.54 12.30 12.84
CA ALA A 477 21.35 11.25 13.43
C ALA A 477 21.98 10.35 12.36
N ASP A 478 21.23 9.91 11.34
CA ASP A 478 21.78 9.19 10.18
C ASP A 478 22.86 10.01 9.47
N THR A 479 22.59 11.30 9.29
CA THR A 479 23.57 12.20 8.66
C THR A 479 24.84 12.31 9.48
N LEU A 480 24.76 12.37 10.81
CA LEU A 480 25.92 12.39 11.69
C LEU A 480 26.69 11.06 11.70
N VAL A 481 25.99 9.92 11.77
CA VAL A 481 26.61 8.58 11.68
C VAL A 481 27.37 8.41 10.37
N HIS A 482 26.78 8.89 9.26
CA HIS A 482 27.32 8.74 7.91
C HIS A 482 27.88 10.05 7.34
N PHE A 483 28.37 10.97 8.19
CA PHE A 483 28.62 12.36 7.80
C PHE A 483 29.55 12.51 6.60
N LYS A 484 30.69 11.79 6.60
CA LYS A 484 31.64 11.81 5.48
C LYS A 484 31.00 11.34 4.16
N SER A 485 30.17 10.30 4.23
CA SER A 485 29.48 9.75 3.06
C SER A 485 28.40 10.72 2.54
N ARG A 486 27.54 11.23 3.42
CA ARG A 486 26.47 12.18 3.10
C ARG A 486 27.02 13.51 2.56
N TYR A 487 28.13 13.99 3.13
CA TYR A 487 28.82 15.17 2.64
C TYR A 487 29.44 14.97 1.25
N SER A 488 30.01 13.78 0.97
CA SER A 488 30.48 13.43 -0.38
C SER A 488 29.32 13.31 -1.38
N GLU A 489 28.20 12.71 -0.96
CA GLU A 489 26.96 12.61 -1.74
C GLU A 489 26.41 13.99 -2.14
N LEU A 490 26.51 14.98 -1.26
CA LEU A 490 26.13 16.37 -1.56
C LEU A 490 26.99 16.94 -2.70
N GLY A 491 28.30 16.71 -2.68
CA GLY A 491 29.20 17.10 -3.75
C GLY A 491 28.93 16.38 -5.08
N ASN A 492 28.63 15.09 -5.03
CA ASN A 492 28.27 14.31 -6.22
C ASN A 492 26.93 14.78 -6.82
N THR A 493 25.97 15.13 -5.96
CA THR A 493 24.67 15.68 -6.38
C THR A 493 24.86 17.06 -7.02
N TYR A 494 25.72 17.92 -6.46
CA TYR A 494 26.10 19.19 -7.08
C TYR A 494 26.68 19.01 -8.50
N ASN A 495 27.60 18.05 -8.69
CA ASN A 495 28.20 17.76 -10.00
C ASN A 495 27.14 17.24 -10.99
N SER A 496 26.20 16.42 -10.51
CA SER A 496 25.09 15.91 -11.32
C SER A 496 24.13 17.02 -11.75
N ILE A 497 23.82 17.97 -10.86
CA ILE A 497 23.01 19.16 -11.17
C ILE A 497 23.70 20.01 -12.23
N THR A 498 24.99 20.28 -12.06
CA THR A 498 25.78 21.08 -13.03
C THR A 498 25.78 20.43 -14.42
N THR A 499 25.88 19.09 -14.47
CA THR A 499 25.80 18.32 -15.71
C THR A 499 24.39 18.29 -16.31
N ALA A 500 23.34 18.28 -15.47
CA ALA A 500 21.96 18.35 -15.93
C ALA A 500 21.63 19.74 -16.49
N LEU A 501 22.08 20.81 -15.81
CA LEU A 501 21.91 22.20 -16.23
C LEU A 501 22.56 22.50 -17.59
N SER A 502 23.71 21.89 -17.90
CA SER A 502 24.37 22.07 -19.20
C SER A 502 23.60 21.45 -20.37
N LYS A 503 22.68 20.52 -20.10
CA LYS A 503 21.81 19.87 -21.09
C LYS A 503 20.48 20.60 -21.29
N VAL A 504 20.19 21.62 -20.48
CA VAL A 504 18.98 22.44 -20.61
C VAL A 504 19.27 23.63 -21.54
N PRO A 505 18.55 23.77 -22.67
CA PRO A 505 18.77 24.88 -23.60
C PRO A 505 18.36 26.23 -22.98
N ASN A 506 19.07 27.30 -23.33
CA ASN A 506 18.83 28.68 -22.87
C ASN A 506 18.83 28.88 -21.34
N ALA A 507 19.49 28.00 -20.59
CA ALA A 507 19.52 28.02 -19.12
C ALA A 507 20.62 28.94 -18.52
N GLN A 508 21.11 29.96 -19.25
CA GLN A 508 22.23 30.81 -18.80
C GLN A 508 21.97 31.47 -17.43
N SER A 509 20.75 31.97 -17.21
CA SER A 509 20.31 32.58 -15.95
C SER A 509 20.12 31.57 -14.81
N LEU A 510 20.02 30.28 -15.14
CA LEU A 510 19.79 29.18 -14.21
C LEU A 510 21.10 28.49 -13.79
N GLN A 511 22.24 28.81 -14.43
CA GLN A 511 23.54 28.24 -14.09
C GLN A 511 23.99 28.54 -12.65
N SER A 512 23.46 29.62 -12.05
CA SER A 512 23.74 30.01 -10.66
C SER A 512 22.80 29.38 -9.63
N VAL A 513 21.92 28.43 -10.04
CA VAL A 513 20.97 27.79 -9.10
C VAL A 513 21.70 27.08 -7.97
N VAL A 514 22.85 26.46 -8.25
CA VAL A 514 23.75 25.91 -7.24
C VAL A 514 25.10 26.58 -7.35
N SER A 515 25.74 26.84 -6.21
CA SER A 515 27.12 27.29 -6.18
C SER A 515 27.86 26.70 -4.97
N LYS A 516 29.19 26.70 -5.03
CA LYS A 516 30.03 26.25 -3.92
C LYS A 516 31.17 27.23 -3.65
N LYS A 517 31.57 27.34 -2.38
CA LYS A 517 32.73 28.15 -1.96
C LYS A 517 33.64 27.32 -1.08
N ASN A 518 34.93 27.31 -1.39
CA ASN A 518 35.93 26.62 -0.59
C ASN A 518 36.29 27.47 0.65
N ASN A 519 36.36 26.84 1.80
CA ASN A 519 36.74 27.40 3.10
C ASN A 519 37.73 26.44 3.79
N PRO A 520 39.03 26.53 3.47
CA PRO A 520 40.05 25.65 4.05
C PRO A 520 40.26 25.87 5.56
N TYR A 521 39.69 26.93 6.14
CA TYR A 521 39.81 27.26 7.56
C TYR A 521 38.59 26.85 8.38
N SER A 522 37.72 25.99 7.84
CA SER A 522 36.51 25.55 8.54
C SER A 522 36.87 24.77 9.81
N PRO A 523 36.53 25.28 11.01
CA PRO A 523 36.87 24.60 12.26
C PRO A 523 36.08 23.28 12.45
N GLN A 524 35.05 23.05 11.63
CA GLN A 524 34.20 21.86 11.65
C GLN A 524 34.66 20.79 10.64
N GLY A 525 35.75 21.02 9.90
CA GLY A 525 36.20 20.13 8.82
C GLY A 525 35.36 20.19 7.54
N ILE A 526 34.36 21.08 7.47
CA ILE A 526 33.51 21.29 6.29
C ILE A 526 34.21 22.28 5.37
N GLU A 527 35.07 21.77 4.49
CA GLU A 527 35.91 22.61 3.61
C GLU A 527 35.13 23.27 2.47
N THR A 528 33.96 22.76 2.07
CA THR A 528 33.19 23.26 0.92
C THR A 528 31.78 23.61 1.35
N ASN A 529 31.45 24.89 1.26
CA ASN A 529 30.10 25.40 1.53
C ASN A 529 29.28 25.36 0.25
N TYR A 530 28.09 24.75 0.33
CA TYR A 530 27.16 24.57 -0.77
C TYR A 530 25.97 25.54 -0.62
N TYR A 531 25.63 26.23 -1.70
CA TYR A 531 24.57 27.25 -1.74
C TYR A 531 23.55 26.93 -2.83
N LEU A 532 22.28 27.18 -2.52
CA LEU A 532 21.15 27.10 -3.45
C LEU A 532 20.57 28.51 -3.63
N ASN A 533 20.40 28.97 -4.86
CA ASN A 533 19.71 30.21 -5.17
C ASN A 533 18.18 29.95 -5.21
N PRO A 534 17.41 30.46 -4.24
CA PRO A 534 15.98 30.15 -4.15
C PRO A 534 15.18 30.69 -5.36
N ASN A 535 15.60 31.81 -5.96
CA ASN A 535 14.90 32.39 -7.11
C ASN A 535 15.02 31.48 -8.34
N SER A 536 16.24 31.05 -8.67
CA SER A 536 16.49 30.12 -9.78
C SER A 536 15.86 28.74 -9.54
N TYR A 537 15.85 28.27 -8.29
CA TYR A 537 15.18 27.03 -7.91
C TYR A 537 13.67 27.10 -8.17
N ASN A 538 13.00 28.16 -7.70
CA ASN A 538 11.56 28.34 -7.91
C ASN A 538 11.19 28.49 -9.39
N GLN A 539 12.04 29.15 -10.19
CA GLN A 539 11.87 29.22 -11.64
C GLN A 539 11.93 27.83 -12.29
N ILE A 540 12.90 26.99 -11.93
CA ILE A 540 13.02 25.62 -12.45
C ILE A 540 11.81 24.76 -12.05
N GLN A 541 11.32 24.88 -10.81
CA GLN A 541 10.12 24.18 -10.36
C GLN A 541 8.88 24.60 -11.17
N THR A 542 8.73 25.89 -11.44
CA THR A 542 7.62 26.43 -12.25
C THR A 542 7.69 25.90 -13.69
N ILE A 543 8.86 25.97 -14.33
CA ILE A 543 9.06 25.45 -15.69
C ILE A 543 8.77 23.95 -15.77
N ASN A 544 9.19 23.17 -14.76
CA ASN A 544 8.91 21.74 -14.71
C ASN A 544 7.40 21.45 -14.60
N GLN A 545 6.66 22.23 -13.79
CA GLN A 545 5.20 22.08 -13.69
C GLN A 545 4.49 22.46 -15.00
N GLU A 546 4.92 23.53 -15.66
CA GLU A 546 4.36 23.96 -16.95
C GLU A 546 4.65 22.95 -18.06
N LEU A 547 5.87 22.43 -18.15
CA LEU A 547 6.23 21.35 -19.08
C LEU A 547 5.47 20.05 -18.77
N GLY A 548 5.26 19.75 -17.49
CA GLY A 548 4.46 18.60 -17.05
C GLY A 548 3.00 18.70 -17.47
N ARG A 549 2.45 19.92 -17.53
CA ARG A 549 1.08 20.22 -18.01
C ARG A 549 0.98 20.37 -19.53
N ASN A 550 2.10 20.35 -20.25
CA ASN A 550 2.11 20.56 -21.69
C ASN A 550 1.45 19.37 -22.42
N PRO A 551 0.37 19.61 -23.21
CA PRO A 551 -0.35 18.53 -23.91
C PRO A 551 0.50 17.84 -24.97
N PHE A 552 1.57 18.49 -25.46
CA PHE A 552 2.52 17.91 -26.41
C PHE A 552 3.58 17.01 -25.77
N ARG A 553 3.66 16.92 -24.43
CA ARG A 553 4.57 16.00 -23.72
C ARG A 553 4.37 14.55 -24.15
N LYS A 554 3.11 14.12 -24.33
CA LYS A 554 2.74 12.76 -24.76
C LYS A 554 2.81 12.57 -26.28
N MET A 555 2.88 13.66 -27.05
CA MET A 555 2.92 13.59 -28.51
C MET A 555 4.24 12.99 -29.02
N GLY A 556 5.32 12.99 -28.22
CA GLY A 556 6.59 12.30 -28.51
C GLY A 556 6.51 10.76 -28.59
N ILE A 557 5.36 10.17 -28.25
CA ILE A 557 5.10 8.72 -28.30
C ILE A 557 4.56 8.27 -29.68
N VAL A 558 4.11 9.19 -30.52
CA VAL A 558 3.57 8.83 -31.85
C VAL A 558 4.73 8.49 -32.79
N SER A 559 4.85 7.20 -33.15
CA SER A 559 5.78 6.69 -34.16
C SER A 559 5.60 7.43 -35.49
N SER A 560 6.64 7.46 -36.34
CA SER A 560 6.53 8.08 -37.66
C SER A 560 5.34 7.51 -38.41
N GLN A 561 4.34 8.34 -38.71
CA GLN A 561 3.17 7.93 -39.47
C GLN A 561 3.42 8.18 -40.95
N THR A 562 3.14 7.16 -41.76
CA THR A 562 3.09 7.24 -43.22
C THR A 562 1.62 7.39 -43.60
N ASN A 563 1.26 8.54 -44.17
CA ASN A 563 -0.10 8.81 -44.62
C ASN A 563 -0.10 8.83 -46.15
N ASN A 564 -1.07 8.12 -46.74
CA ASN A 564 -1.21 8.03 -48.19
C ASN A 564 -2.43 8.84 -48.65
N GLY A 565 -2.34 9.47 -49.81
CA GLY A 565 -3.43 10.17 -50.47
C GLY A 565 -3.58 9.70 -51.91
N ALA A 566 -4.82 9.60 -52.38
CA ALA A 566 -5.11 9.38 -53.79
C ALA A 566 -4.71 10.63 -54.57
N MET A 567 -3.91 10.43 -55.61
CA MET A 567 -3.48 11.47 -56.54
C MET A 567 -4.31 11.36 -57.80
N ASN A 568 -4.87 12.48 -58.23
CA ASN A 568 -5.73 12.56 -59.40
C ASN A 568 -5.26 13.72 -60.27
N GLY A 569 -5.13 13.48 -61.57
CA GLY A 569 -4.54 14.46 -62.47
C GLY A 569 -5.07 14.41 -63.88
N ILE A 570 -4.83 15.49 -64.61
CA ILE A 570 -5.14 15.60 -66.03
C ILE A 570 -3.82 15.81 -66.76
N GLY A 571 -3.61 14.95 -67.76
CA GLY A 571 -2.46 15.00 -68.65
C GLY A 571 -2.87 15.39 -70.06
N ILE A 572 -2.06 16.22 -70.70
CA ILE A 572 -2.20 16.54 -72.12
C ILE A 572 -0.87 16.25 -72.80
N GLN A 573 -0.93 15.54 -73.93
CA GLN A 573 0.21 15.34 -74.80
C GLN A 573 -0.13 15.78 -76.22
N VAL A 574 0.84 16.42 -76.86
CA VAL A 574 0.76 16.89 -78.24
C VAL A 574 2.01 16.43 -78.96
N GLY A 575 1.84 15.88 -80.17
CA GLY A 575 2.97 15.39 -80.93
C GLY A 575 2.66 15.19 -82.39
N TYR A 576 3.64 14.64 -83.09
CA TYR A 576 3.54 14.30 -84.51
C TYR A 576 3.81 12.81 -84.69
N LYS A 577 3.00 12.14 -85.51
CA LYS A 577 3.20 10.74 -85.91
C LYS A 577 3.62 10.69 -87.38
N GLN A 578 4.61 9.88 -87.68
CA GLN A 578 5.12 9.66 -89.03
C GLN A 578 5.18 8.16 -89.31
N PHE A 579 4.51 7.70 -90.36
CA PHE A 579 4.47 6.30 -90.79
C PHE A 579 5.28 6.10 -92.08
N PHE A 580 6.05 5.03 -92.11
CA PHE A 580 7.00 4.71 -93.17
C PHE A 580 6.52 3.54 -94.04
N GLY A 581 6.76 3.63 -95.35
CA GLY A 581 6.45 2.61 -96.35
C GLY A 581 5.04 2.66 -96.93
N GLN A 582 4.85 2.10 -98.14
CA GLN A 582 3.56 2.16 -98.87
C GLN A 582 2.36 1.57 -98.13
N LYS A 583 2.59 0.66 -97.16
CA LYS A 583 1.54 0.05 -96.31
C LYS A 583 1.45 0.67 -94.90
N ARG A 584 2.24 1.69 -94.58
CA ARG A 584 2.26 2.44 -93.31
C ARG A 584 2.18 1.56 -92.03
N ARG A 585 2.94 0.46 -92.01
CA ARG A 585 2.95 -0.50 -90.88
C ARG A 585 3.89 -0.10 -89.75
N TRP A 586 4.93 0.66 -90.06
CA TRP A 586 5.93 1.12 -89.09
C TRP A 586 5.88 2.64 -89.02
N GLY A 587 6.05 3.21 -87.85
CA GLY A 587 6.11 4.65 -87.69
C GLY A 587 6.93 5.07 -86.48
N ALA A 588 7.15 6.37 -86.35
CA ALA A 588 7.69 6.99 -85.15
C ALA A 588 6.75 8.11 -84.73
N ARG A 589 6.63 8.34 -83.42
CA ARG A 589 5.98 9.53 -82.89
C ARG A 589 6.89 10.27 -81.93
N TYR A 590 6.87 11.58 -82.01
CA TYR A 590 7.57 12.48 -81.10
C TYR A 590 6.54 13.40 -80.46
N TYR A 591 6.58 13.56 -79.15
CA TYR A 591 5.55 14.28 -78.41
C TYR A 591 6.11 15.01 -77.21
N GLY A 592 5.50 16.15 -76.90
CA GLY A 592 5.62 16.82 -75.61
C GLY A 592 4.40 16.49 -74.76
N PHE A 593 4.58 16.40 -73.45
CA PHE A 593 3.49 16.16 -72.52
C PHE A 593 3.62 17.04 -71.28
N PHE A 594 2.46 17.32 -70.69
CA PHE A 594 2.31 18.07 -69.46
C PHE A 594 1.18 17.44 -68.64
N ASP A 595 1.51 17.03 -67.43
CA ASP A 595 0.60 16.41 -66.48
C ASP A 595 0.52 17.26 -65.21
N TYR A 596 -0.70 17.64 -64.85
CA TYR A 596 -0.99 18.23 -63.55
C TYR A 596 -1.69 17.21 -62.68
N ASN A 597 -1.12 16.93 -61.52
CA ASN A 597 -1.63 15.98 -60.54
C ASN A 597 -1.85 16.70 -59.20
N HIS A 598 -3.05 16.58 -58.65
CA HIS A 598 -3.39 17.07 -57.32
C HIS A 598 -3.53 15.89 -56.35
N ALA A 599 -2.83 15.95 -55.23
CA ALA A 599 -2.92 14.96 -54.16
C ALA A 599 -3.33 15.64 -52.84
N PHE A 600 -4.37 15.10 -52.21
CA PHE A 600 -4.77 15.52 -50.87
C PHE A 600 -4.43 14.41 -49.87
N ILE A 601 -3.49 14.69 -48.97
CA ILE A 601 -3.06 13.75 -47.94
C ILE A 601 -3.69 14.17 -46.62
N LYS A 602 -4.69 13.40 -46.20
CA LYS A 602 -5.40 13.63 -44.93
C LYS A 602 -4.66 12.90 -43.81
N SER A 603 -4.34 13.61 -42.73
CA SER A 603 -3.89 12.98 -41.48
C SER A 603 -4.68 13.52 -40.29
N SER A 604 -4.61 12.82 -39.17
CA SER A 604 -5.31 13.21 -37.93
C SER A 604 -4.81 14.53 -37.31
N PHE A 605 -3.71 15.09 -37.81
CA PHE A 605 -3.04 16.25 -37.22
C PHE A 605 -2.69 17.37 -38.22
N PHE A 606 -2.41 17.05 -39.49
CA PHE A 606 -2.15 18.01 -40.55
C PHE A 606 -2.81 17.54 -41.86
N ASN A 607 -3.53 18.43 -42.54
CA ASN A 607 -3.97 18.20 -43.92
C ASN A 607 -2.94 18.88 -44.83
N SER A 608 -2.44 18.17 -45.83
CA SER A 608 -1.57 18.78 -46.83
C SER A 608 -2.12 18.51 -48.22
N ALA A 609 -2.10 19.55 -49.05
CA ALA A 609 -2.40 19.47 -50.46
C ALA A 609 -1.11 19.65 -51.25
N SER A 610 -0.89 18.79 -52.24
CA SER A 610 0.29 18.79 -53.08
C SER A 610 -0.11 18.89 -54.54
N ASP A 611 0.44 19.89 -55.21
CA ASP A 611 0.31 20.11 -56.65
C ASP A 611 1.59 19.67 -57.33
N VAL A 612 1.51 18.64 -58.16
CA VAL A 612 2.64 18.05 -58.88
C VAL A 612 2.47 18.30 -60.37
N TRP A 613 3.47 18.92 -60.97
CA TRP A 613 3.53 19.27 -62.39
C TRP A 613 4.65 18.46 -63.04
N THR A 614 4.29 17.56 -63.94
CA THR A 614 5.25 16.76 -64.71
C THR A 614 5.21 17.21 -66.16
N TYR A 615 6.37 17.49 -66.74
CA TYR A 615 6.46 17.94 -68.12
C TYR A 615 7.68 17.36 -68.79
N GLY A 616 7.57 17.06 -70.08
CA GLY A 616 8.63 16.35 -70.76
C GLY A 616 8.39 16.16 -72.24
N PHE A 617 9.29 15.41 -72.85
CA PHE A 617 9.22 15.01 -74.24
C PHE A 617 9.57 13.53 -74.38
N GLY A 618 8.93 12.86 -75.33
CA GLY A 618 9.08 11.44 -75.58
C GLY A 618 9.13 11.11 -77.06
N ALA A 619 9.68 9.94 -77.35
CA ALA A 619 9.78 9.39 -78.69
C ALA A 619 9.43 7.90 -78.63
N ASP A 620 8.45 7.49 -79.43
CA ASP A 620 8.01 6.10 -79.51
C ASP A 620 8.09 5.55 -80.93
N ALA A 621 8.43 4.27 -81.04
CA ALA A 621 8.22 3.50 -82.25
C ALA A 621 6.76 3.02 -82.30
N LEU A 622 6.14 3.11 -83.47
CA LEU A 622 4.77 2.70 -83.77
C LEU A 622 4.80 1.46 -84.67
N TYR A 623 3.92 0.49 -84.37
CA TYR A 623 3.70 -0.67 -85.19
C TYR A 623 2.20 -0.95 -85.37
N ASN A 624 1.68 -0.75 -86.59
CA ASN A 624 0.29 -1.04 -86.95
C ASN A 624 0.17 -2.44 -87.54
N PHE A 625 -0.63 -3.30 -86.90
CA PHE A 625 -0.85 -4.68 -87.36
C PHE A 625 -2.18 -4.85 -88.10
N ILE A 626 -3.15 -3.95 -87.93
CA ILE A 626 -4.35 -3.82 -88.77
C ILE A 626 -4.31 -2.45 -89.43
N ASN A 627 -4.28 -2.41 -90.76
CA ASN A 627 -4.33 -1.19 -91.56
C ASN A 627 -5.05 -1.57 -92.87
N ASP A 628 -6.19 -0.94 -93.16
CA ASP A 628 -6.99 -1.10 -94.39
C ASP A 628 -7.91 -2.35 -94.49
N LYS A 629 -8.96 -2.40 -93.66
CA LYS A 629 -10.22 -3.11 -94.00
C LYS A 629 -11.39 -2.13 -93.94
N ALA A 630 -12.00 -1.85 -95.09
CA ALA A 630 -13.23 -1.07 -95.17
C ALA A 630 -14.34 -1.77 -94.38
N THR A 631 -14.70 -1.22 -93.22
CA THR A 631 -15.76 -1.74 -92.38
C THR A 631 -16.98 -0.83 -92.51
N ASN A 632 -18.10 -1.39 -93.00
CA ASN A 632 -19.39 -0.71 -93.06
C ASN A 632 -20.02 -0.67 -91.66
N PHE A 633 -19.58 0.29 -90.84
CA PHE A 633 -20.24 0.61 -89.58
C PHE A 633 -20.95 1.95 -89.74
N LEU A 634 -22.29 1.94 -89.67
CA LEU A 634 -23.16 3.13 -89.77
C LEU A 634 -23.11 3.88 -91.12
N GLY A 635 -23.03 3.15 -92.24
CA GLY A 635 -23.32 3.71 -93.58
C GLY A 635 -22.32 4.76 -94.09
N LYS A 636 -21.12 4.84 -93.52
CA LYS A 636 -19.99 5.66 -94.00
C LYS A 636 -18.73 4.81 -94.10
N ASN A 637 -17.98 4.93 -95.21
CA ASN A 637 -16.69 4.26 -95.42
C ASN A 637 -15.64 4.82 -94.46
N ASN A 638 -15.43 4.17 -93.31
CA ASN A 638 -14.37 4.52 -92.37
C ASN A 638 -13.28 3.44 -92.36
N LYS A 639 -12.02 3.88 -92.26
CA LYS A 639 -10.86 3.00 -92.12
C LYS A 639 -10.50 2.85 -90.63
N LEU A 640 -10.27 1.61 -90.19
CA LEU A 640 -9.87 1.30 -88.82
C LEU A 640 -8.43 0.76 -88.81
N SER A 641 -7.55 1.46 -88.08
CA SER A 641 -6.18 1.04 -87.84
C SER A 641 -5.97 0.72 -86.35
N VAL A 642 -5.28 -0.38 -86.08
CA VAL A 642 -4.95 -0.84 -84.73
C VAL A 642 -3.46 -1.20 -84.67
N GLY A 643 -2.77 -0.67 -83.66
CA GLY A 643 -1.33 -0.78 -83.50
C GLY A 643 -0.87 -0.77 -82.04
N LEU A 644 0.41 -1.11 -81.85
CA LEU A 644 1.13 -0.97 -80.59
C LEU A 644 2.18 0.14 -80.73
N PHE A 645 2.55 0.74 -79.60
CA PHE A 645 3.66 1.68 -79.52
C PHE A 645 4.54 1.38 -78.31
N GLY A 646 5.81 1.72 -78.40
CA GLY A 646 6.75 1.61 -77.29
C GLY A 646 7.94 2.54 -77.49
N GLY A 647 8.41 3.17 -76.42
CA GLY A 647 9.49 4.14 -76.48
C GLY A 647 9.90 4.67 -75.11
N ILE A 648 10.59 5.81 -75.14
CA ILE A 648 11.18 6.44 -73.97
C ILE A 648 10.74 7.89 -73.87
N ALA A 649 10.58 8.37 -72.63
CA ALA A 649 10.27 9.75 -72.33
C ALA A 649 11.20 10.28 -71.23
N LEU A 650 11.62 11.53 -71.37
CA LEU A 650 12.36 12.27 -70.35
C LEU A 650 11.43 13.33 -69.76
N ALA A 651 11.29 13.32 -68.44
CA ALA A 651 10.35 14.19 -67.72
C ALA A 651 11.06 14.92 -66.57
N GLY A 652 10.74 16.20 -66.42
CA GLY A 652 10.98 16.97 -65.20
C GLY A 652 9.70 17.02 -64.37
N THR A 653 9.84 16.90 -63.05
CA THR A 653 8.71 17.03 -62.12
C THR A 653 8.99 18.16 -61.14
N SER A 654 8.07 19.11 -61.05
CA SER A 654 8.08 20.21 -60.08
C SER A 654 6.86 20.07 -59.16
N TRP A 655 6.97 20.45 -57.89
CA TRP A 655 5.86 20.32 -56.96
C TRP A 655 5.76 21.51 -55.99
N LEU A 656 4.53 21.85 -55.61
CA LEU A 656 4.19 22.84 -54.60
C LEU A 656 3.40 22.14 -53.49
N ASN A 657 3.76 22.41 -52.23
CA ASN A 657 3.07 21.86 -51.08
C ASN A 657 2.48 23.00 -50.25
N SER A 658 1.19 22.91 -49.93
CA SER A 658 0.51 23.75 -48.95
C SER A 658 0.15 22.96 -47.70
#